data_AF-A0A5P9H7W0-F1
#
_entry.id   AF-A0A5P9H7W0-F1
#
_cell.length_a   1.000
_cell.length_b   1.000
_cell.length_c   1.000
_cell.angle_alpha   90.00
_cell.angle_beta   90.00
_cell.angle_gamma   90.00
#
_symmetry.space_group_name_H-M   'P 1'
#
loop_
_entity.id
_entity.type
_entity.pdbx_description
1 polymer ?
#
loop_
_entity_poly.entity_id
_entity_poly.type
_entity_poly.pdbx_seq_one_letter_code
_entity_poly.pdbx_strand_id
1 'polypeptide(L)'
;MNLQRASGMFRLWTFRAARAAATRLPGGRIPAFGPCPHRIESILILNLDRQPARWRGMLRELGRLQTFDGAPLTSIATRLASVDARDGRAVAATADVDPNYRLGDQFHVQPDTRLEACFSADEPVRMTRQEVAVARSHIEAWKVIATGQHDYVLVLEDDVWFTPRAAETIERGWRAALERCREEGGPRLLYLSYEDAGDTAERADPCDALFRPVRGLWFLSGYVLSREGAAALLRAMPVTGPVDMWMNYRFQELGALALSSPAILQRRDCASDNCYSVLPYLARAGIVDAGAGPMPPERTSAGPVLAWTAGGDREGLAMALSMLGLRVRVFDGDEKSLSSDELADLTLQFDALVDVPLMSTAFAATIGRPNVKFIMEAGTAHRDGLDTGSLPVSKFVVLDGCGPEGKTWKPLCTLLDLPIPPEVFPEGAARSARLFRDDRKGGDWSDDEPSPVKRTHLDGSPWVLPLDSGWQPRIPVERSLNFTGDLLIRASMKTATTSFTGLVETFPGNLASFAKEGITSNEEGTHLLIEKDKKGEKSYRSGAFASARSFEYGRFEAEIRAARGAGLVTGFFLHRSAPRQEIDVEFPGNDPGVMIVNVYFNPGDEGMAMAYGYRGAPCRIDLGFDATAEFHHYVIDWRPGMIAWSVDGKVLHERVSWDPTPIPHLPMRLHANLWASSSTDLAGRVNERSLPARAVFRNVSVWE
;
A
#
# COMPACT_ATOMS: atom_id res chain seq x y z
N MET A 1 3.19 11.42 21.94
CA MET A 1 3.52 12.53 21.01
C MET A 1 4.89 12.25 20.43
N ASN A 2 4.96 11.83 19.16
CA ASN A 2 6.16 11.20 18.59
C ASN A 2 7.19 12.28 18.19
N LEU A 3 8.35 12.32 18.85
CA LEU A 3 9.39 13.35 18.67
C LEU A 3 9.93 13.41 17.22
N GLN A 4 9.79 12.32 16.45
CA GLN A 4 10.07 12.28 15.00
C GLN A 4 9.03 13.02 14.14
N ARG A 5 7.75 13.08 14.54
CA ARG A 5 6.72 13.88 13.84
C ARG A 5 6.93 15.38 14.07
N ALA A 6 7.35 15.78 15.26
CA ALA A 6 7.63 17.18 15.59
C ALA A 6 8.85 17.71 14.80
N SER A 7 9.92 16.93 14.67
CA SER A 7 11.10 17.30 13.88
C SER A 7 10.84 17.29 12.36
N GLY A 8 10.00 16.35 11.87
CA GLY A 8 9.56 16.30 10.48
C GLY A 8 8.70 17.50 10.08
N MET A 9 7.70 17.86 10.91
CA MET A 9 6.88 19.06 10.68
C MET A 9 7.74 20.33 10.72
N PHE A 10 8.65 20.46 11.68
CA PHE A 10 9.52 21.63 11.75
C PHE A 10 10.42 21.75 10.51
N ARG A 11 11.02 20.65 10.03
CA ARG A 11 11.77 20.62 8.77
C ARG A 11 10.90 21.00 7.57
N LEU A 12 9.66 20.51 7.50
CA LEU A 12 8.69 20.86 6.45
C LEU A 12 8.35 22.35 6.45
N TRP A 13 8.06 22.92 7.62
CA TRP A 13 7.76 24.33 7.81
C TRP A 13 8.96 25.21 7.48
N THR A 14 10.16 24.85 7.92
CA THR A 14 11.39 25.58 7.57
C THR A 14 11.68 25.54 6.06
N PHE A 15 11.48 24.40 5.39
CA PHE A 15 11.61 24.29 3.95
C PHE A 15 10.59 25.16 3.23
N ARG A 16 9.30 25.10 3.62
CA ARG A 16 8.23 25.96 3.06
C ARG A 16 8.53 27.44 3.22
N ALA A 17 8.94 27.88 4.41
CA ALA A 17 9.28 29.26 4.69
C ALA A 17 10.50 29.72 3.88
N ALA A 18 11.56 28.91 3.84
CA ALA A 18 12.77 29.20 3.06
C ALA A 18 12.49 29.27 1.55
N ARG A 19 11.56 28.46 1.02
CA ARG A 19 11.13 28.52 -0.39
C ARG A 19 10.26 29.73 -0.68
N ALA A 20 9.29 30.03 0.16
CA ALA A 20 8.47 31.23 0.01
C ALA A 20 9.33 32.52 0.06
N ALA A 21 10.40 32.53 0.86
CA ALA A 21 11.37 33.62 0.87
C ALA A 21 12.21 33.65 -0.42
N ALA A 22 12.74 32.51 -0.86
CA ALA A 22 13.60 32.46 -2.05
C ALA A 22 12.87 32.75 -3.37
N THR A 23 11.58 32.43 -3.49
CA THR A 23 10.77 32.82 -4.66
C THR A 23 10.57 34.34 -4.79
N ARG A 24 10.94 35.13 -3.77
CA ARG A 24 10.92 36.60 -3.81
C ARG A 24 12.28 37.21 -4.20
N LEU A 25 13.32 36.39 -4.33
CA LEU A 25 14.65 36.82 -4.76
C LEU A 25 14.82 36.53 -6.26
N PRO A 26 15.49 37.42 -7.02
CA PRO A 26 15.78 37.18 -8.43
C PRO A 26 16.70 35.95 -8.57
N GLY A 27 16.32 35.00 -9.44
CA GLY A 27 17.06 33.75 -9.66
C GLY A 27 18.15 33.83 -10.74
N GLY A 28 18.26 34.98 -11.41
CA GLY A 28 19.28 35.23 -12.43
C GLY A 28 18.90 34.80 -13.84
N ARG A 29 19.82 35.07 -14.78
CA ARG A 29 19.67 34.75 -16.21
C ARG A 29 20.28 33.39 -16.50
N ILE A 30 19.59 32.56 -17.29
CA ILE A 30 20.07 31.28 -17.80
C ILE A 30 20.17 31.38 -19.34
N PRO A 31 21.36 31.69 -19.88
CA PRO A 31 21.53 31.87 -21.32
C PRO A 31 21.11 30.65 -22.15
N ALA A 32 21.16 29.43 -21.62
CA ALA A 32 20.70 28.22 -22.29
C ALA A 32 19.25 28.30 -22.80
N PHE A 33 18.41 29.18 -22.25
CA PHE A 33 17.02 29.36 -22.69
C PHE A 33 16.83 30.58 -23.59
N GLY A 34 15.96 30.46 -24.59
CA GLY A 34 15.53 31.58 -25.43
C GLY A 34 15.16 31.15 -26.85
N PRO A 35 14.61 32.06 -27.67
CA PRO A 35 14.05 31.76 -29.00
C PRO A 35 15.11 31.61 -30.11
N CYS A 36 16.40 31.54 -29.77
CA CYS A 36 17.47 31.42 -30.75
C CYS A 36 17.80 29.96 -31.05
N PRO A 37 18.32 29.64 -32.25
CA PRO A 37 18.82 28.30 -32.56
C PRO A 37 19.83 27.80 -31.51
N HIS A 38 19.82 26.49 -31.24
CA HIS A 38 20.68 25.82 -30.26
C HIS A 38 20.46 26.26 -28.79
N ARG A 39 19.29 26.83 -28.48
CA ARG A 39 18.84 27.07 -27.10
C ARG A 39 17.63 26.19 -26.78
N ILE A 40 17.30 26.11 -25.50
CA ILE A 40 16.06 25.53 -25.02
C ILE A 40 14.95 26.56 -25.24
N GLU A 41 14.09 26.32 -26.23
CA GLU A 41 13.14 27.30 -26.74
C GLU A 41 11.81 27.28 -25.98
N SER A 42 11.47 26.15 -25.37
CA SER A 42 10.18 25.95 -24.70
C SER A 42 10.33 25.13 -23.42
N ILE A 43 9.43 25.37 -22.48
CA ILE A 43 9.28 24.61 -21.24
C ILE A 43 7.87 24.02 -21.21
N LEU A 44 7.76 22.71 -21.12
CA LEU A 44 6.50 21.99 -21.00
C LEU A 44 6.33 21.48 -19.57
N ILE A 45 5.29 21.93 -18.88
CA ILE A 45 5.06 21.61 -17.47
C ILE A 45 3.90 20.63 -17.38
N LEU A 46 4.18 19.43 -16.88
CA LEU A 46 3.21 18.38 -16.59
C LEU A 46 2.48 18.74 -15.29
N ASN A 47 1.19 19.01 -15.36
CA ASN A 47 0.38 19.39 -14.21
C ASN A 47 -1.03 18.79 -14.29
N LEU A 48 -1.52 18.23 -13.17
CA LEU A 48 -2.88 17.74 -13.04
C LEU A 48 -3.89 18.90 -12.96
N ASP A 49 -5.05 18.77 -13.62
CA ASP A 49 -6.14 19.77 -13.58
C ASP A 49 -6.64 20.04 -12.15
N ARG A 50 -6.64 19.01 -11.31
CA ARG A 50 -7.01 19.14 -9.88
C ARG A 50 -5.94 19.80 -9.00
N GLN A 51 -4.76 20.13 -9.53
CA GLN A 51 -3.64 20.74 -8.78
C GLN A 51 -3.31 22.19 -9.24
N PRO A 52 -4.27 23.13 -9.26
CA PRO A 52 -4.01 24.52 -9.71
C PRO A 52 -3.09 25.29 -8.76
N ALA A 53 -2.93 24.84 -7.51
CA ALA A 53 -1.98 25.41 -6.56
C ALA A 53 -0.52 25.10 -6.92
N ARG A 54 -0.23 23.88 -7.39
CA ARG A 54 1.10 23.47 -7.84
C ARG A 54 1.52 24.25 -9.08
N TRP A 55 0.61 24.37 -10.04
CA TRP A 55 0.77 25.24 -11.22
C TRP A 55 1.19 26.68 -10.84
N ARG A 56 0.45 27.34 -9.94
CA ARG A 56 0.79 28.69 -9.45
C ARG A 56 2.11 28.72 -8.68
N GLY A 57 2.50 27.62 -8.03
CA GLY A 57 3.81 27.46 -7.43
C GLY A 57 4.93 27.45 -8.48
N MET A 58 4.77 26.64 -9.51
CA MET A 58 5.74 26.50 -10.60
C MET A 58 5.91 27.78 -11.42
N LEU A 59 4.83 28.51 -11.69
CA LEU A 59 4.93 29.82 -12.38
C LEU A 59 5.73 30.85 -11.56
N ARG A 60 5.58 30.87 -10.22
CA ARG A 60 6.39 31.75 -9.35
C ARG A 60 7.86 31.33 -9.35
N GLU A 61 8.10 30.03 -9.38
CA GLU A 61 9.44 29.45 -9.45
C GLU A 61 10.16 29.78 -10.77
N LEU A 62 9.46 29.72 -11.90
CA LEU A 62 10.03 30.10 -13.20
C LEU A 62 10.14 31.62 -13.37
N GLY A 63 9.20 32.38 -12.81
CA GLY A 63 9.14 33.84 -12.97
C GLY A 63 10.35 34.58 -12.40
N ARG A 64 11.12 33.95 -11.50
CA ARG A 64 12.37 34.53 -10.97
C ARG A 64 13.57 34.37 -11.91
N LEU A 65 13.48 33.46 -12.89
CA LEU A 65 14.56 33.10 -13.81
C LEU A 65 14.31 33.76 -15.16
N GLN A 66 15.39 34.12 -15.86
CA GLN A 66 15.31 34.82 -17.14
C GLN A 66 15.98 34.03 -18.26
N THR A 67 15.42 34.12 -19.46
CA THR A 67 16.02 33.68 -20.72
C THR A 67 17.23 34.56 -21.10
N PHE A 68 17.97 34.15 -22.13
CA PHE A 68 19.12 34.88 -22.68
C PHE A 68 18.83 36.36 -22.98
N ASP A 69 17.67 36.66 -23.55
CA ASP A 69 17.20 38.01 -23.91
C ASP A 69 16.58 38.77 -22.72
N GLY A 70 16.47 38.15 -21.54
CA GLY A 70 15.98 38.78 -20.33
C GLY A 70 14.48 38.66 -20.08
N ALA A 71 13.74 37.96 -20.94
CA ALA A 71 12.35 37.59 -20.68
C ALA A 71 12.27 36.58 -19.51
N PRO A 72 11.20 36.59 -18.71
CA PRO A 72 11.04 35.59 -17.65
C PRO A 72 10.82 34.20 -18.27
N LEU A 73 11.32 33.12 -17.65
CA LEU A 73 11.11 31.75 -18.19
C LEU A 73 9.62 31.38 -18.32
N THR A 74 8.73 32.05 -17.59
CA THR A 74 7.28 31.90 -17.76
C THR A 74 6.78 32.28 -19.16
N SER A 75 7.52 33.09 -19.93
CA SER A 75 7.13 33.49 -21.29
C SER A 75 7.25 32.37 -22.32
N ILE A 76 8.04 31.34 -22.00
CA ILE A 76 8.24 30.16 -22.85
C ILE A 76 7.69 28.87 -22.19
N ALA A 77 6.94 29.03 -21.09
CA ALA A 77 6.36 27.93 -20.35
C ALA A 77 4.92 27.64 -20.79
N THR A 78 4.66 26.40 -21.18
CA THR A 78 3.35 25.89 -21.56
C THR A 78 2.91 24.80 -20.60
N ARG A 79 1.64 24.83 -20.20
CA ARG A 79 1.04 23.77 -19.39
C ARG A 79 0.61 22.61 -20.29
N LEU A 80 0.97 21.38 -19.91
CA LEU A 80 0.37 20.16 -20.42
C LEU A 80 -0.45 19.50 -19.31
N ALA A 81 -1.70 19.17 -19.61
CA ALA A 81 -2.55 18.45 -18.66
C ALA A 81 -2.04 17.02 -18.50
N SER A 82 -1.63 16.67 -17.28
CA SER A 82 -1.22 15.30 -16.94
C SER A 82 -2.42 14.37 -16.87
N VAL A 83 -2.19 13.10 -17.18
CA VAL A 83 -3.17 12.03 -16.98
C VAL A 83 -3.39 11.83 -15.48
N ASP A 84 -4.66 11.82 -15.04
CA ASP A 84 -5.01 11.56 -13.65
C ASP A 84 -5.25 10.06 -13.42
N ALA A 85 -4.55 9.46 -12.46
CA ALA A 85 -4.72 8.06 -12.07
C ALA A 85 -6.15 7.70 -11.64
N ARG A 86 -6.94 8.69 -11.23
CA ARG A 86 -8.36 8.54 -10.84
C ARG A 86 -9.29 8.37 -12.05
N ASP A 87 -8.86 8.78 -13.24
CA ASP A 87 -9.62 8.55 -14.47
C ASP A 87 -9.29 7.15 -15.02
N GLY A 88 -10.16 6.18 -14.73
CA GLY A 88 -10.01 4.79 -15.18
C GLY A 88 -9.90 4.61 -16.68
N ARG A 89 -10.49 5.49 -17.49
CA ARG A 89 -10.36 5.41 -18.96
C ARG A 89 -8.98 5.91 -19.39
N ALA A 90 -8.46 6.92 -18.69
CA ALA A 90 -7.14 7.48 -18.95
C ALA A 90 -5.99 6.62 -18.39
N VAL A 91 -6.25 5.59 -17.60
CA VAL A 91 -5.21 4.61 -17.16
C VAL A 91 -5.53 3.16 -17.50
N ALA A 92 -6.57 2.92 -18.30
CA ALA A 92 -6.82 1.60 -18.89
C ALA A 92 -5.63 1.17 -19.75
N ALA A 93 -5.40 -0.14 -19.88
CA ALA A 93 -4.34 -0.68 -20.73
C ALA A 93 -4.50 -0.15 -22.16
N THR A 94 -3.57 0.67 -22.60
CA THR A 94 -3.47 1.17 -23.97
C THR A 94 -2.29 0.50 -24.65
N ALA A 95 -2.23 0.57 -25.99
CA ALA A 95 -1.07 0.11 -26.75
C ALA A 95 0.24 0.88 -26.42
N ASP A 96 0.14 2.00 -25.70
CA ASP A 96 1.27 2.90 -25.40
C ASP A 96 2.06 2.46 -24.15
N VAL A 97 1.42 1.75 -23.20
CA VAL A 97 2.02 1.34 -21.92
C VAL A 97 1.69 -0.11 -21.60
N ASP A 98 2.72 -0.94 -21.38
CA ASP A 98 2.57 -2.26 -20.80
C ASP A 98 2.78 -2.17 -19.27
N PRO A 99 1.72 -2.35 -18.46
CA PRO A 99 1.82 -2.24 -17.01
C PRO A 99 2.53 -3.41 -16.35
N ASN A 100 2.82 -4.51 -17.07
CA ASN A 100 3.47 -5.67 -16.51
C ASN A 100 4.95 -5.65 -16.85
N TYR A 101 5.78 -5.72 -15.82
CA TYR A 101 7.23 -5.79 -15.96
C TYR A 101 7.77 -6.86 -15.01
N ARG A 102 9.07 -7.12 -15.08
CA ARG A 102 9.70 -8.14 -14.24
C ARG A 102 10.56 -7.48 -13.18
N LEU A 103 10.72 -8.13 -12.03
CA LEU A 103 11.63 -7.63 -11.01
C LEU A 103 13.09 -7.54 -11.50
N GLY A 104 13.46 -8.33 -12.51
CA GLY A 104 14.72 -8.20 -13.23
C GLY A 104 14.94 -6.81 -13.87
N ASP A 105 13.88 -6.12 -14.28
CA ASP A 105 13.98 -4.77 -14.82
C ASP A 105 14.36 -3.76 -13.72
N GLN A 106 13.90 -3.99 -12.48
CA GLN A 106 14.34 -3.24 -11.31
C GLN A 106 15.83 -3.50 -11.04
N PHE A 107 16.28 -4.77 -11.09
CA PHE A 107 17.69 -5.12 -10.87
C PHE A 107 18.63 -4.47 -11.89
N HIS A 108 18.17 -4.26 -13.13
CA HIS A 108 18.98 -3.58 -14.13
C HIS A 108 19.33 -2.15 -13.69
N VAL A 109 18.35 -1.42 -13.15
CA VAL A 109 18.51 -0.02 -12.73
C VAL A 109 19.15 0.08 -11.35
N GLN A 110 18.67 -0.71 -10.39
CA GLN A 110 19.15 -0.76 -9.03
C GLN A 110 19.38 -2.20 -8.59
N PRO A 111 20.55 -2.79 -8.92
CA PRO A 111 20.92 -4.11 -8.44
C PRO A 111 20.89 -4.15 -6.92
N ASP A 112 20.23 -5.16 -6.35
CA ASP A 112 20.15 -5.35 -4.91
C ASP A 112 20.24 -6.85 -4.61
N THR A 113 21.37 -7.24 -4.02
CA THR A 113 21.68 -8.65 -3.74
C THR A 113 20.64 -9.35 -2.86
N ARG A 114 19.92 -8.60 -2.02
CA ARG A 114 18.92 -9.13 -1.12
C ARG A 114 17.59 -9.31 -1.81
N LEU A 115 17.21 -8.35 -2.65
CA LEU A 115 16.03 -8.48 -3.51
C LEU A 115 16.20 -9.66 -4.49
N GLU A 116 17.39 -9.80 -5.10
CA GLU A 116 17.77 -10.93 -5.96
C GLU A 116 17.78 -12.28 -5.24
N ALA A 117 18.16 -12.31 -3.95
CA ALA A 117 18.09 -13.53 -3.16
C ALA A 117 16.64 -13.95 -2.85
N CYS A 118 15.75 -12.97 -2.67
CA CYS A 118 14.35 -13.19 -2.30
C CYS A 118 13.45 -13.57 -3.47
N PHE A 119 13.71 -13.02 -4.64
CA PHE A 119 12.80 -13.09 -5.78
C PHE A 119 13.53 -13.46 -7.06
N SER A 120 12.85 -14.21 -7.93
CA SER A 120 13.35 -14.46 -9.28
C SER A 120 13.40 -13.15 -10.08
N ALA A 121 14.37 -13.03 -10.99
CA ALA A 121 14.36 -11.95 -11.97
C ALA A 121 13.12 -11.98 -12.87
N ASP A 122 12.45 -13.13 -13.01
CA ASP A 122 11.20 -13.28 -13.75
C ASP A 122 9.94 -13.03 -12.93
N GLU A 123 10.06 -12.64 -11.66
CA GLU A 123 8.91 -12.35 -10.80
C GLU A 123 8.06 -11.22 -11.41
N PRO A 124 6.76 -11.46 -11.67
CA PRO A 124 5.91 -10.48 -12.32
C PRO A 124 5.57 -9.35 -11.35
N VAL A 125 5.75 -8.12 -11.80
CA VAL A 125 5.34 -6.92 -11.08
C VAL A 125 4.39 -6.13 -11.97
N ARG A 126 3.29 -5.66 -11.39
CA ARG A 126 2.32 -4.84 -12.09
C ARG A 126 2.37 -3.41 -11.56
N MET A 127 2.53 -2.47 -12.48
CA MET A 127 2.47 -1.03 -12.20
C MET A 127 1.17 -0.67 -11.51
N THR A 128 1.27 0.30 -10.60
CA THR A 128 0.11 1.00 -10.06
C THR A 128 -0.52 1.90 -11.13
N ARG A 129 -1.78 2.30 -10.93
CA ARG A 129 -2.46 3.26 -11.82
C ARG A 129 -1.74 4.60 -11.88
N GLN A 130 -1.09 4.99 -10.79
CA GLN A 130 -0.26 6.18 -10.67
C GLN A 130 0.96 6.09 -11.59
N GLU A 131 1.70 4.99 -11.57
CA GLU A 131 2.84 4.79 -12.45
C GLU A 131 2.40 4.79 -13.93
N VAL A 132 1.25 4.20 -14.26
CA VAL A 132 0.68 4.23 -15.62
C VAL A 132 0.32 5.67 -16.02
N ALA A 133 -0.31 6.44 -15.14
CA ALA A 133 -0.65 7.84 -15.38
C ALA A 133 0.60 8.72 -15.61
N VAL A 134 1.66 8.51 -14.82
CA VAL A 134 2.95 9.19 -15.00
C VAL A 134 3.54 8.85 -16.37
N ALA A 135 3.66 7.55 -16.71
CA ALA A 135 4.17 7.12 -18.01
C ALA A 135 3.41 7.74 -19.18
N ARG A 136 2.07 7.71 -19.13
CA ARG A 136 1.23 8.33 -20.17
C ARG A 136 1.41 9.85 -20.26
N SER A 137 1.56 10.54 -19.14
CA SER A 137 1.79 11.99 -19.14
C SER A 137 3.09 12.36 -19.85
N HIS A 138 4.16 11.56 -19.67
CA HIS A 138 5.41 11.73 -20.41
C HIS A 138 5.27 11.38 -21.89
N ILE A 139 4.51 10.32 -22.24
CA ILE A 139 4.25 9.96 -23.64
C ILE A 139 3.53 11.10 -24.38
N GLU A 140 2.53 11.73 -23.76
CA GLU A 140 1.85 12.89 -24.36
C GLU A 140 2.81 14.08 -24.52
N ALA A 141 3.73 14.29 -23.56
CA ALA A 141 4.80 15.28 -23.71
C ALA A 141 5.70 14.98 -24.92
N TRP A 142 6.08 13.71 -25.11
CA TRP A 142 6.90 13.30 -26.24
C TRP A 142 6.16 13.48 -27.57
N LYS A 143 4.85 13.18 -27.64
CA LYS A 143 4.01 13.44 -28.82
C LYS A 143 4.02 14.93 -29.18
N VAL A 144 3.79 15.81 -28.19
CA VAL A 144 3.81 17.27 -28.38
C VAL A 144 5.16 17.74 -28.91
N ILE A 145 6.27 17.24 -28.34
CA ILE A 145 7.62 17.64 -28.76
C ILE A 145 7.95 17.11 -30.17
N ALA A 146 7.62 15.85 -30.47
CA ALA A 146 7.91 15.24 -31.76
C ALA A 146 7.19 15.93 -32.92
N THR A 147 5.97 16.42 -32.70
CA THR A 147 5.18 17.16 -33.71
C THR A 147 5.36 18.68 -33.63
N GLY A 148 6.11 19.17 -32.65
CA GLY A 148 6.29 20.59 -32.36
C GLY A 148 7.31 21.29 -33.27
N GLN A 149 7.34 22.62 -33.16
CA GLN A 149 8.25 23.45 -33.96
C GLN A 149 9.63 23.66 -33.32
N HIS A 150 9.73 23.50 -31.99
CA HIS A 150 10.96 23.73 -31.23
C HIS A 150 11.90 22.53 -31.32
N ASP A 151 13.19 22.81 -31.47
CA ASP A 151 14.20 21.74 -31.58
C ASP A 151 14.52 21.15 -30.21
N TYR A 152 14.50 21.98 -29.14
CA TYR A 152 14.77 21.57 -27.76
C TYR A 152 13.72 22.09 -26.78
N VAL A 153 13.13 21.17 -26.02
CA VAL A 153 12.09 21.46 -25.03
C VAL A 153 12.48 20.90 -23.67
N LEU A 154 12.40 21.72 -22.62
CA LEU A 154 12.52 21.26 -21.25
C LEU A 154 11.17 20.74 -20.76
N VAL A 155 11.10 19.47 -20.38
CA VAL A 155 9.95 18.90 -19.68
C VAL A 155 10.17 19.00 -18.17
N LEU A 156 9.16 19.47 -17.44
CA LEU A 156 9.16 19.58 -15.97
C LEU A 156 7.88 19.00 -15.36
N GLU A 157 8.00 18.33 -14.23
CA GLU A 157 6.87 18.04 -13.34
C GLU A 157 6.50 19.27 -12.48
N ASP A 158 5.29 19.30 -11.92
CA ASP A 158 4.75 20.44 -11.17
C ASP A 158 5.23 20.56 -9.71
N ASP A 159 5.99 19.58 -9.22
CA ASP A 159 6.47 19.46 -7.85
C ASP A 159 8.00 19.51 -7.75
N VAL A 160 8.64 20.23 -8.67
CA VAL A 160 10.09 20.49 -8.66
C VAL A 160 10.44 21.90 -8.17
N TRP A 161 11.72 22.11 -7.89
CA TRP A 161 12.30 23.42 -7.64
C TRP A 161 13.74 23.51 -8.17
N PHE A 162 14.19 24.71 -8.49
CA PHE A 162 15.53 24.99 -9.00
C PHE A 162 16.48 25.29 -7.85
N THR A 163 17.59 24.56 -7.78
CA THR A 163 18.65 24.78 -6.78
C THR A 163 19.23 26.20 -6.87
N PRO A 164 19.88 26.72 -5.81
CA PRO A 164 20.43 28.08 -5.85
C PRO A 164 21.45 28.31 -6.98
N ARG A 165 22.14 27.26 -7.43
CA ARG A 165 23.14 27.31 -8.52
C ARG A 165 22.59 26.83 -9.86
N ALA A 166 21.29 26.57 -9.97
CA ALA A 166 20.70 25.95 -11.16
C ALA A 166 21.02 26.72 -12.45
N ALA A 167 20.99 28.06 -12.41
CA ALA A 167 21.33 28.89 -13.55
C ALA A 167 22.75 28.62 -14.10
N GLU A 168 23.74 28.59 -13.22
CA GLU A 168 25.14 28.32 -13.58
C GLU A 168 25.33 26.87 -14.06
N THR A 169 24.71 25.91 -13.36
CA THR A 169 24.86 24.49 -13.66
C THR A 169 24.21 24.14 -15.00
N ILE A 170 22.99 24.62 -15.26
CA ILE A 170 22.28 24.37 -16.52
C ILE A 170 23.04 25.02 -17.68
N GLU A 171 23.51 26.27 -17.54
CA GLU A 171 24.27 26.94 -18.61
C GLU A 171 25.54 26.18 -18.96
N ARG A 172 26.33 25.79 -17.95
CA ARG A 172 27.58 25.06 -18.15
C ARG A 172 27.32 23.69 -18.79
N GLY A 173 26.33 22.96 -18.28
CA GLY A 173 25.95 21.65 -18.80
C GLY A 173 25.43 21.71 -20.22
N TRP A 174 24.57 22.68 -20.55
CA TRP A 174 24.03 22.86 -21.90
C TRP A 174 25.12 23.13 -22.92
N ARG A 175 26.07 24.03 -22.62
CA ARG A 175 27.22 24.28 -23.51
C ARG A 175 28.07 23.03 -23.71
N ALA A 176 28.35 22.30 -22.64
CA ALA A 176 29.11 21.06 -22.73
C ALA A 176 28.37 19.99 -23.54
N ALA A 177 27.04 19.92 -23.45
CA ALA A 177 26.22 18.98 -24.20
C ALA A 177 26.22 19.30 -25.70
N LEU A 178 26.07 20.58 -26.07
CA LEU A 178 26.18 21.03 -27.47
C LEU A 178 27.56 20.76 -28.05
N GLU A 179 28.63 20.96 -27.27
CA GLU A 179 29.99 20.65 -27.71
C GLU A 179 30.17 19.16 -27.97
N ARG A 180 29.74 18.32 -27.01
CA ARG A 180 29.91 16.88 -27.07
C ARG A 180 29.09 16.22 -28.18
N CYS A 181 27.93 16.77 -28.50
CA CYS A 181 27.04 16.26 -29.54
C CYS A 181 27.10 17.10 -30.83
N ARG A 182 28.16 17.90 -31.05
CA ARG A 182 28.25 18.79 -32.23
C ARG A 182 28.16 18.02 -33.54
N GLU A 183 28.80 16.87 -33.64
CA GLU A 183 28.79 16.02 -34.84
C GLU A 183 27.44 15.31 -35.04
N GLU A 184 26.67 15.16 -33.97
CA GLU A 184 25.35 14.50 -33.94
C GLU A 184 24.19 15.48 -34.17
N GLY A 185 24.47 16.78 -34.35
CA GLY A 185 23.44 17.82 -34.49
C GLY A 185 22.88 18.36 -33.16
N GLY A 186 23.46 17.92 -32.04
CA GLY A 186 23.12 18.32 -30.67
C GLY A 186 22.51 17.20 -29.83
N PRO A 187 22.27 17.43 -28.53
CA PRO A 187 21.89 16.37 -27.60
C PRO A 187 20.42 15.95 -27.76
N ARG A 188 20.15 14.65 -27.90
CA ARG A 188 18.76 14.15 -27.96
C ARG A 188 18.06 14.15 -26.61
N LEU A 189 18.82 13.94 -25.53
CA LEU A 189 18.32 13.90 -24.16
C LEU A 189 19.38 14.42 -23.18
N LEU A 190 18.99 15.37 -22.33
CA LEU A 190 19.82 15.87 -21.22
C LEU A 190 19.02 15.92 -19.91
N TYR A 191 19.40 15.10 -18.94
CA TYR A 191 18.82 15.13 -17.59
C TYR A 191 19.31 16.33 -16.79
N LEU A 192 18.36 17.08 -16.22
CA LEU A 192 18.62 18.20 -15.28
C LEU A 192 18.21 17.87 -13.84
N SER A 193 17.36 16.84 -13.66
CA SER A 193 16.86 16.30 -12.41
C SER A 193 16.97 14.78 -12.45
N TYR A 194 17.59 14.18 -11.44
CA TYR A 194 17.63 12.72 -11.23
C TYR A 194 18.02 12.42 -9.77
N GLU A 195 17.79 11.19 -9.33
CA GLU A 195 18.36 10.61 -8.12
C GLU A 195 19.15 9.35 -8.48
N ASP A 196 20.31 9.14 -7.87
CA ASP A 196 21.10 7.93 -8.08
C ASP A 196 20.42 6.73 -7.40
N ALA A 197 20.42 5.59 -8.08
CA ALA A 197 19.89 4.34 -7.58
C ALA A 197 20.77 3.73 -6.46
N GLY A 198 20.74 4.27 -5.24
CA GLY A 198 21.39 3.67 -4.07
C GLY A 198 22.88 3.34 -4.28
N ASP A 199 23.64 4.30 -4.83
CA ASP A 199 25.06 4.21 -5.19
C ASP A 199 25.41 3.22 -6.32
N THR A 200 24.44 2.59 -6.99
CA THR A 200 24.69 1.64 -8.10
C THR A 200 24.70 2.27 -9.49
N ALA A 201 24.60 3.60 -9.57
CA ALA A 201 24.54 4.32 -10.84
C ALA A 201 25.86 4.20 -11.62
N GLU A 202 25.76 3.77 -12.87
CA GLU A 202 26.92 3.56 -13.75
C GLU A 202 27.03 4.71 -14.74
N ARG A 203 28.24 5.31 -14.82
CA ARG A 203 28.50 6.54 -15.57
C ARG A 203 29.68 6.35 -16.50
N ALA A 204 29.54 6.82 -17.73
CA ALA A 204 30.59 6.85 -18.75
C ALA A 204 30.97 8.31 -19.09
N ASP A 205 32.21 8.49 -19.54
CA ASP A 205 32.79 9.75 -20.02
C ASP A 205 32.51 10.99 -19.12
N PRO A 206 32.71 10.91 -17.79
CA PRO A 206 32.41 12.01 -16.89
C PRO A 206 33.33 13.22 -17.15
N CYS A 207 32.77 14.42 -17.02
CA CYS A 207 33.51 15.67 -16.91
C CYS A 207 32.90 16.57 -15.81
N ASP A 208 33.48 17.74 -15.59
CA ASP A 208 33.03 18.69 -14.56
C ASP A 208 31.57 19.15 -14.71
N ALA A 209 31.00 19.05 -15.92
CA ALA A 209 29.67 19.55 -16.23
C ALA A 209 28.63 18.45 -16.47
N LEU A 210 29.02 17.33 -17.09
CA LEU A 210 28.10 16.26 -17.47
C LEU A 210 28.77 14.88 -17.53
N PHE A 211 27.96 13.85 -17.64
CA PHE A 211 28.38 12.46 -17.91
C PHE A 211 27.35 11.75 -18.81
N ARG A 212 27.71 10.58 -19.33
CA ARG A 212 26.78 9.67 -20.02
C ARG A 212 26.24 8.65 -19.01
N PRO A 213 24.94 8.63 -18.69
CA PRO A 213 24.39 7.58 -17.85
C PRO A 213 24.35 6.27 -18.62
N VAL A 214 24.88 5.20 -18.01
CA VAL A 214 24.74 3.83 -18.53
C VAL A 214 23.46 3.21 -17.97
N ARG A 215 23.24 3.33 -16.65
CA ARG A 215 22.02 2.95 -15.92
C ARG A 215 22.05 3.52 -14.49
N GLY A 216 20.94 3.38 -13.77
CA GLY A 216 20.82 3.72 -12.35
C GLY A 216 20.44 5.16 -12.07
N LEU A 217 19.73 5.82 -12.99
CA LEU A 217 19.09 7.10 -12.71
C LEU A 217 17.60 6.90 -12.48
N TRP A 218 17.12 7.34 -11.31
CA TRP A 218 15.71 7.48 -10.97
C TRP A 218 15.25 8.93 -11.16
N PHE A 219 13.92 9.10 -11.20
CA PHE A 219 13.20 10.37 -11.36
C PHE A 219 13.33 11.00 -12.74
N LEU A 220 12.17 11.19 -13.39
CA LEU A 220 12.04 11.84 -14.69
C LEU A 220 11.47 13.26 -14.59
N SER A 221 11.66 13.94 -13.44
CA SER A 221 10.98 15.20 -13.12
C SER A 221 11.50 16.44 -13.87
N GLY A 222 12.64 16.35 -14.56
CA GLY A 222 13.23 17.48 -15.27
C GLY A 222 14.32 17.11 -16.28
N TYR A 223 14.02 17.21 -17.57
CA TYR A 223 14.93 16.84 -18.65
C TYR A 223 14.67 17.66 -19.93
N VAL A 224 15.73 17.94 -20.68
CA VAL A 224 15.64 18.54 -22.01
C VAL A 224 15.59 17.42 -23.04
N LEU A 225 14.61 17.49 -23.94
CA LEU A 225 14.40 16.52 -25.00
C LEU A 225 14.39 17.24 -26.35
N SER A 226 15.11 16.68 -27.33
CA SER A 226 15.03 17.17 -28.71
C SER A 226 13.84 16.59 -29.46
N ARG A 227 13.43 17.21 -30.57
CA ARG A 227 12.40 16.64 -31.46
C ARG A 227 12.77 15.24 -31.96
N GLU A 228 14.03 15.02 -32.30
CA GLU A 228 14.54 13.71 -32.72
C GLU A 228 14.52 12.69 -31.57
N GLY A 229 14.94 13.12 -30.36
CA GLY A 229 14.89 12.29 -29.15
C GLY A 229 13.45 11.86 -28.80
N ALA A 230 12.50 12.78 -28.89
CA ALA A 230 11.08 12.48 -28.70
C ALA A 230 10.56 11.45 -29.72
N ALA A 231 10.91 11.62 -31.01
CA ALA A 231 10.53 10.66 -32.04
C ALA A 231 11.16 9.28 -31.84
N ALA A 232 12.39 9.21 -31.31
CA ALA A 232 13.05 7.95 -30.96
C ALA A 232 12.32 7.24 -29.81
N LEU A 233 11.98 7.96 -28.73
CA LEU A 233 11.21 7.41 -27.62
C LEU A 233 9.85 6.85 -28.06
N LEU A 234 9.14 7.57 -28.93
CA LEU A 234 7.84 7.11 -29.47
C LEU A 234 7.97 5.86 -30.35
N ARG A 235 9.08 5.69 -31.08
CA ARG A 235 9.33 4.47 -31.87
C ARG A 235 9.69 3.27 -31.00
N ALA A 236 10.24 3.50 -29.81
CA ALA A 236 10.63 2.45 -28.87
C ALA A 236 9.47 1.94 -28.00
N MET A 237 8.28 2.55 -28.10
CA MET A 237 7.08 2.14 -27.36
C MET A 237 6.66 0.68 -27.68
N PRO A 238 5.95 -0.01 -26.75
CA PRO A 238 5.35 0.52 -25.51
C PRO A 238 6.35 0.80 -24.39
N VAL A 239 6.00 1.74 -23.49
CA VAL A 239 6.71 1.88 -22.20
C VAL A 239 6.33 0.70 -21.32
N THR A 240 7.32 -0.09 -20.90
CA THR A 240 7.12 -1.30 -20.08
C THR A 240 7.63 -1.02 -18.66
N GLY A 241 6.72 -1.07 -17.67
CA GLY A 241 7.06 -0.71 -16.28
C GLY A 241 7.13 0.81 -16.01
N PRO A 242 7.54 1.23 -14.80
CA PRO A 242 7.72 2.64 -14.47
C PRO A 242 8.57 3.39 -15.50
N VAL A 243 8.15 4.60 -15.89
CA VAL A 243 8.76 5.29 -17.04
C VAL A 243 10.23 5.64 -16.81
N ASP A 244 10.61 6.02 -15.60
CA ASP A 244 12.00 6.30 -15.24
C ASP A 244 12.88 5.03 -15.26
N MET A 245 12.34 3.89 -14.81
CA MET A 245 12.98 2.58 -15.00
C MET A 245 13.19 2.29 -16.50
N TRP A 246 12.13 2.40 -17.31
CA TRP A 246 12.19 2.12 -18.75
C TRP A 246 13.17 3.04 -19.49
N MET A 247 13.31 4.30 -19.08
CA MET A 247 14.25 5.26 -19.67
C MET A 247 15.71 4.81 -19.57
N ASN A 248 16.09 4.04 -18.54
CA ASN A 248 17.45 3.53 -18.40
C ASN A 248 17.86 2.64 -19.58
N TYR A 249 16.91 1.85 -20.10
CA TYR A 249 17.14 1.02 -21.30
C TYR A 249 17.25 1.82 -22.60
N ARG A 250 16.90 3.11 -22.59
CA ARG A 250 16.95 4.00 -23.76
C ARG A 250 18.19 4.89 -23.78
N PHE A 251 19.01 4.91 -22.73
CA PHE A 251 20.14 5.84 -22.62
C PHE A 251 21.15 5.70 -23.76
N GLN A 252 21.55 4.48 -24.11
CA GLN A 252 22.50 4.23 -25.18
C GLN A 252 21.94 4.67 -26.55
N GLU A 253 20.68 4.30 -26.85
CA GLU A 253 20.00 4.65 -28.10
C GLU A 253 19.87 6.17 -28.29
N LEU A 254 19.59 6.88 -27.20
CA LEU A 254 19.44 8.34 -27.21
C LEU A 254 20.78 9.08 -27.13
N GLY A 255 21.89 8.39 -26.87
CA GLY A 255 23.16 9.04 -26.54
C GLY A 255 23.00 9.98 -25.35
N ALA A 256 22.22 9.57 -24.33
CA ALA A 256 21.78 10.42 -23.24
C ALA A 256 22.95 11.09 -22.49
N LEU A 257 22.68 12.28 -21.97
CA LEU A 257 23.58 13.03 -21.11
C LEU A 257 22.86 13.39 -19.81
N ALA A 258 23.62 13.57 -18.74
CA ALA A 258 23.11 14.07 -17.46
C ALA A 258 24.10 15.08 -16.87
N LEU A 259 23.58 16.10 -16.19
CA LEU A 259 24.43 17.04 -15.45
C LEU A 259 25.20 16.32 -14.34
N SER A 260 26.47 16.68 -14.12
CA SER A 260 27.28 16.10 -13.03
C SER A 260 26.71 16.38 -11.63
N SER A 261 25.80 17.34 -11.51
CA SER A 261 24.97 17.54 -10.32
C SER A 261 23.57 18.00 -10.74
N PRO A 262 22.49 17.45 -10.17
CA PRO A 262 21.13 17.88 -10.49
C PRO A 262 20.93 19.38 -10.21
N ALA A 263 20.42 20.10 -11.20
CA ALA A 263 20.09 21.52 -11.07
C ALA A 263 18.66 21.72 -10.57
N ILE A 264 17.80 20.72 -10.78
CA ILE A 264 16.40 20.68 -10.45
C ILE A 264 16.19 19.50 -9.49
N LEU A 265 15.41 19.70 -8.44
CA LEU A 265 15.14 18.69 -7.41
C LEU A 265 13.65 18.62 -7.12
N GLN A 266 13.17 17.45 -6.70
CA GLN A 266 11.79 17.29 -6.21
C GLN A 266 11.57 18.03 -4.89
N ARG A 267 10.35 18.51 -4.69
CA ARG A 267 9.91 19.18 -3.48
C ARG A 267 9.56 18.17 -2.40
N ARG A 268 10.12 18.36 -1.20
CA ARG A 268 9.82 17.53 -0.02
C ARG A 268 8.62 18.02 0.79
N ASP A 269 8.02 19.14 0.40
CA ASP A 269 6.91 19.79 1.11
C ASP A 269 5.52 19.57 0.49
N CYS A 270 5.47 18.78 -0.58
CA CYS A 270 4.25 18.30 -1.22
C CYS A 270 4.08 16.81 -0.88
N ALA A 271 2.88 16.39 -0.51
CA ALA A 271 2.56 14.97 -0.46
C ALA A 271 2.52 14.45 -1.92
N SER A 272 3.31 13.41 -2.21
CA SER A 272 3.17 12.68 -3.46
C SER A 272 1.98 11.73 -3.34
N ASP A 273 1.09 11.75 -4.33
CA ASP A 273 0.00 10.77 -4.45
C ASP A 273 0.51 9.46 -5.12
N ASN A 274 1.80 9.37 -5.46
CA ASN A 274 2.38 8.23 -6.16
C ASN A 274 2.50 7.01 -5.25
N CYS A 275 2.17 5.85 -5.80
CA CYS A 275 2.41 4.55 -5.20
C CYS A 275 3.38 3.79 -6.12
N TYR A 276 4.37 3.12 -5.54
CA TYR A 276 5.39 2.40 -6.31
C TYR A 276 5.15 0.91 -6.22
N SER A 277 5.03 0.23 -7.35
CA SER A 277 4.70 -1.21 -7.40
C SER A 277 5.77 -2.11 -6.79
N VAL A 278 7.02 -1.62 -6.67
CA VAL A 278 8.15 -2.38 -6.12
C VAL A 278 8.23 -2.38 -4.59
N LEU A 279 7.58 -1.42 -3.90
CA LEU A 279 7.69 -1.27 -2.44
C LEU A 279 7.33 -2.53 -1.64
N PRO A 280 6.27 -3.30 -1.98
CA PRO A 280 5.96 -4.55 -1.28
C PRO A 280 7.12 -5.56 -1.35
N TYR A 281 7.83 -5.62 -2.47
CA TYR A 281 8.98 -6.51 -2.66
C TYR A 281 10.19 -6.02 -1.86
N LEU A 282 10.47 -4.72 -1.86
CA LEU A 282 11.54 -4.14 -1.04
C LEU A 282 11.29 -4.34 0.46
N ALA A 283 10.04 -4.23 0.91
CA ALA A 283 9.65 -4.47 2.29
C ALA A 283 9.77 -5.95 2.68
N ARG A 284 9.37 -6.88 1.80
CA ARG A 284 9.54 -8.33 1.97
C ARG A 284 11.00 -8.78 1.84
N ALA A 285 11.82 -8.07 1.08
CA ALA A 285 13.27 -8.24 1.16
C ALA A 285 13.79 -7.66 2.49
N GLY A 286 13.07 -6.70 3.10
CA GLY A 286 13.43 -5.98 4.32
C GLY A 286 14.54 -4.95 4.11
N ILE A 287 14.60 -4.38 2.91
CA ILE A 287 15.49 -3.30 2.47
C ILE A 287 14.94 -1.96 2.99
N VAL A 288 13.62 -1.79 2.91
CA VAL A 288 12.93 -0.59 3.39
C VAL A 288 12.05 -0.93 4.58
N ASP A 289 12.05 -0.05 5.58
CA ASP A 289 11.05 -0.10 6.64
C ASP A 289 9.69 0.31 6.06
N ALA A 290 8.75 -0.63 5.98
CA ALA A 290 7.34 -0.29 5.72
C ALA A 290 6.68 0.49 6.89
N GLY A 291 7.47 0.88 7.91
CA GLY A 291 7.04 1.57 9.13
C GLY A 291 6.59 3.03 8.95
N ALA A 292 6.48 3.51 7.71
CA ALA A 292 5.78 4.74 7.35
C ALA A 292 4.84 4.50 6.17
N GLY A 293 4.20 3.32 6.12
CA GLY A 293 3.10 3.07 5.20
C GLY A 293 2.07 4.20 5.26
N PRO A 294 1.35 4.46 4.15
CA PRO A 294 0.36 5.54 4.11
C PRO A 294 -0.56 5.42 5.33
N MET A 295 -0.94 6.53 5.95
CA MET A 295 -1.93 6.48 7.02
C MET A 295 -3.26 6.03 6.39
N PRO A 296 -4.07 5.22 7.10
CA PRO A 296 -5.42 4.95 6.63
C PRO A 296 -6.17 6.29 6.44
N PRO A 297 -7.22 6.32 5.60
CA PRO A 297 -8.05 7.51 5.46
C PRO A 297 -8.50 8.02 6.84
N GLU A 298 -8.51 9.35 7.01
CA GLU A 298 -9.07 9.94 8.22
C GLU A 298 -10.56 9.57 8.31
N ARG A 299 -11.06 9.30 9.52
CA ARG A 299 -12.48 9.06 9.74
C ARG A 299 -13.28 10.25 9.21
N THR A 300 -14.23 9.97 8.32
CA THR A 300 -15.03 11.00 7.67
C THR A 300 -15.89 11.78 8.66
N SER A 301 -16.07 13.08 8.39
CA SER A 301 -17.02 13.95 9.10
C SER A 301 -18.40 14.00 8.44
N ALA A 302 -18.63 13.20 7.39
CA ALA A 302 -19.85 13.21 6.58
C ALA A 302 -21.14 12.87 7.33
N GLY A 303 -21.03 12.38 8.57
CA GLY A 303 -22.14 11.87 9.37
C GLY A 303 -22.58 10.47 8.95
N PRO A 304 -23.62 9.91 9.59
CA PRO A 304 -24.08 8.55 9.31
C PRO A 304 -24.58 8.39 7.86
N VAL A 305 -24.24 7.26 7.26
CA VAL A 305 -24.63 6.91 5.89
C VAL A 305 -25.64 5.76 5.93
N LEU A 306 -26.78 5.94 5.28
CA LEU A 306 -27.73 4.87 5.01
C LEU A 306 -27.72 4.55 3.52
N ALA A 307 -27.56 3.28 3.18
CA ALA A 307 -27.45 2.83 1.81
C ALA A 307 -28.41 1.66 1.50
N TRP A 308 -28.94 1.62 0.28
CA TRP A 308 -29.72 0.49 -0.21
C TRP A 308 -29.16 -0.03 -1.54
N THR A 309 -29.05 -1.34 -1.67
CA THR A 309 -28.44 -2.04 -2.81
C THR A 309 -29.49 -2.77 -3.65
N ALA A 310 -29.14 -3.05 -4.91
CA ALA A 310 -30.02 -3.81 -5.80
C ALA A 310 -30.15 -5.31 -5.41
N GLY A 311 -29.43 -5.78 -4.39
CA GLY A 311 -29.55 -7.14 -3.86
C GLY A 311 -28.79 -8.22 -4.63
N GLY A 312 -27.58 -7.93 -5.13
CA GLY A 312 -26.71 -8.89 -5.82
C GLY A 312 -25.88 -9.78 -4.89
N ASP A 313 -25.13 -10.73 -5.48
CA ASP A 313 -24.30 -11.70 -4.75
C ASP A 313 -22.99 -11.10 -4.19
N ARG A 314 -22.61 -9.89 -4.64
CA ARG A 314 -21.38 -9.20 -4.24
C ARG A 314 -21.65 -7.81 -3.66
N GLU A 315 -20.79 -7.41 -2.73
CA GLU A 315 -21.01 -6.24 -1.87
C GLU A 315 -20.13 -5.03 -2.24
N GLY A 316 -20.13 -4.66 -3.52
CA GLY A 316 -19.29 -3.58 -4.03
C GLY A 316 -19.50 -2.23 -3.34
N LEU A 317 -20.75 -1.83 -3.05
CA LEU A 317 -21.01 -0.58 -2.35
C LEU A 317 -20.50 -0.60 -0.90
N ALA A 318 -20.71 -1.70 -0.18
CA ALA A 318 -20.21 -1.85 1.19
C ALA A 318 -18.67 -1.82 1.22
N MET A 319 -18.03 -2.52 0.28
CA MET A 319 -16.57 -2.50 0.11
C MET A 319 -16.06 -1.08 -0.20
N ALA A 320 -16.73 -0.36 -1.10
CA ALA A 320 -16.36 1.01 -1.48
C ALA A 320 -16.42 1.96 -0.28
N LEU A 321 -17.48 1.89 0.53
CA LEU A 321 -17.62 2.67 1.76
C LEU A 321 -16.51 2.31 2.76
N SER A 322 -16.18 1.02 2.90
CA SER A 322 -15.07 0.59 3.76
C SER A 322 -13.73 1.13 3.28
N MET A 323 -13.45 1.10 1.97
CA MET A 323 -12.23 1.67 1.38
C MET A 323 -12.09 3.19 1.62
N LEU A 324 -13.22 3.91 1.71
CA LEU A 324 -13.26 5.33 2.08
C LEU A 324 -13.06 5.59 3.58
N GLY A 325 -12.83 4.55 4.39
CA GLY A 325 -12.57 4.66 5.83
C GLY A 325 -13.83 4.67 6.71
N LEU A 326 -14.96 4.14 6.23
CA LEU A 326 -16.17 3.98 7.03
C LEU A 326 -16.24 2.58 7.65
N ARG A 327 -16.81 2.48 8.86
CA ARG A 327 -17.24 1.20 9.45
C ARG A 327 -18.62 0.84 8.88
N VAL A 328 -18.70 -0.30 8.20
CA VAL A 328 -19.88 -0.66 7.40
C VAL A 328 -20.58 -1.88 7.99
N ARG A 329 -21.87 -1.77 8.27
CA ARG A 329 -22.71 -2.92 8.60
C ARG A 329 -23.67 -3.20 7.46
N VAL A 330 -23.72 -4.45 7.00
CA VAL A 330 -24.68 -4.92 5.99
C VAL A 330 -25.72 -5.81 6.67
N PHE A 331 -26.98 -5.66 6.25
CA PHE A 331 -28.12 -6.46 6.69
C PHE A 331 -28.57 -7.41 5.57
N ASP A 332 -29.06 -8.60 5.95
CA ASP A 332 -29.48 -9.64 4.99
C ASP A 332 -30.96 -9.59 4.64
N GLY A 333 -31.76 -8.83 5.39
CA GLY A 333 -33.18 -8.58 5.16
C GLY A 333 -34.10 -9.57 5.88
N ASP A 334 -33.54 -10.52 6.62
CA ASP A 334 -34.26 -11.42 7.53
C ASP A 334 -34.31 -10.88 8.98
N GLU A 335 -33.59 -9.79 9.25
CA GLU A 335 -33.58 -9.16 10.56
C GLU A 335 -34.86 -8.35 10.85
N LYS A 336 -35.16 -8.18 12.14
CA LYS A 336 -36.32 -7.39 12.58
C LYS A 336 -36.13 -5.92 12.23
N SER A 337 -37.22 -5.26 11.84
CA SER A 337 -37.24 -3.81 11.62
C SER A 337 -36.81 -3.05 12.87
N LEU A 338 -35.91 -2.10 12.68
CA LEU A 338 -35.32 -1.30 13.75
C LEU A 338 -36.15 -0.06 14.07
N SER A 339 -36.21 0.26 15.36
CA SER A 339 -36.73 1.52 15.89
C SER A 339 -35.72 2.68 15.71
N SER A 340 -36.17 3.91 16.00
CA SER A 340 -35.28 5.09 15.91
C SER A 340 -34.16 5.10 16.96
N ASP A 341 -34.36 4.44 18.09
CA ASP A 341 -33.38 4.40 19.20
C ASP A 341 -32.29 3.38 18.90
N GLU A 342 -32.68 2.18 18.45
CA GLU A 342 -31.74 1.15 17.98
C GLU A 342 -30.88 1.65 16.81
N LEU A 343 -31.48 2.41 15.89
CA LEU A 343 -30.75 3.05 14.80
C LEU A 343 -29.69 4.04 15.33
N ALA A 344 -30.03 4.84 16.34
CA ALA A 344 -29.10 5.80 16.93
C ALA A 344 -27.90 5.08 17.57
N ASP A 345 -28.14 3.99 18.31
CA ASP A 345 -27.09 3.19 18.93
C ASP A 345 -26.15 2.54 17.90
N LEU A 346 -26.70 2.05 16.79
CA LEU A 346 -25.89 1.49 15.70
C LEU A 346 -24.99 2.56 15.06
N THR A 347 -25.48 3.79 14.89
CA THR A 347 -24.69 4.88 14.30
C THR A 347 -23.53 5.39 15.17
N LEU A 348 -23.47 4.97 16.45
CA LEU A 348 -22.29 5.18 17.30
C LEU A 348 -21.16 4.19 16.96
N GLN A 349 -21.53 2.99 16.53
CA GLN A 349 -20.61 1.89 16.23
C GLN A 349 -20.22 1.83 14.75
N PHE A 350 -21.15 2.13 13.86
CA PHE A 350 -21.00 2.03 12.41
C PHE A 350 -21.27 3.37 11.74
N ASP A 351 -20.40 3.74 10.79
CA ASP A 351 -20.52 4.98 10.05
C ASP A 351 -21.46 4.82 8.84
N ALA A 352 -21.61 3.58 8.34
CA ALA A 352 -22.53 3.25 7.26
C ALA A 352 -23.36 1.99 7.55
N LEU A 353 -24.66 2.05 7.27
CA LEU A 353 -25.59 0.94 7.35
C LEU A 353 -26.17 0.66 5.96
N VAL A 354 -26.03 -0.57 5.49
CA VAL A 354 -26.41 -1.00 4.13
C VAL A 354 -27.56 -1.99 4.22
N ASP A 355 -28.63 -1.74 3.48
CA ASP A 355 -29.87 -2.54 3.44
C ASP A 355 -30.57 -2.65 4.80
N VAL A 356 -30.43 -1.61 5.64
CA VAL A 356 -31.00 -1.59 7.00
C VAL A 356 -32.54 -1.69 6.99
N PRO A 357 -33.14 -2.65 7.72
CA PRO A 357 -34.59 -2.76 7.81
C PRO A 357 -35.14 -1.72 8.80
N LEU A 358 -35.78 -0.67 8.31
CA LEU A 358 -36.32 0.42 9.15
C LEU A 358 -37.84 0.38 9.25
N MET A 359 -38.37 0.63 10.45
CA MET A 359 -39.78 0.98 10.59
C MET A 359 -40.07 2.31 9.86
N SER A 360 -41.26 2.46 9.27
CA SER A 360 -41.62 3.69 8.52
C SER A 360 -41.49 4.97 9.35
N THR A 361 -41.75 4.90 10.66
CA THR A 361 -41.56 6.00 11.61
C THR A 361 -40.10 6.36 11.84
N ALA A 362 -39.22 5.36 11.95
CA ALA A 362 -37.77 5.55 12.10
C ALA A 362 -37.16 6.14 10.82
N PHE A 363 -37.63 5.68 9.66
CA PHE A 363 -37.23 6.24 8.36
C PHE A 363 -37.59 7.72 8.24
N ALA A 364 -38.85 8.10 8.53
CA ALA A 364 -39.30 9.50 8.50
C ALA A 364 -38.49 10.39 9.46
N ALA A 365 -38.21 9.90 10.68
CA ALA A 365 -37.36 10.62 11.64
C ALA A 365 -35.93 10.84 11.12
N THR A 366 -35.41 9.90 10.32
CA THR A 366 -34.03 9.95 9.81
C THR A 366 -33.89 10.95 8.66
N ILE A 367 -34.89 11.08 7.77
CA ILE A 367 -34.90 12.09 6.70
C ILE A 367 -34.78 13.52 7.28
N GLY A 368 -35.42 13.75 8.43
CA GLY A 368 -35.38 15.02 9.13
C GLY A 368 -34.01 15.40 9.70
N ARG A 369 -33.07 14.45 9.84
CA ARG A 369 -31.75 14.71 10.44
C ARG A 369 -30.81 15.40 9.42
N PRO A 370 -30.17 16.53 9.77
CA PRO A 370 -29.35 17.30 8.83
C PRO A 370 -28.06 16.60 8.38
N ASN A 371 -27.54 15.70 9.21
CA ASN A 371 -26.22 15.07 9.06
C ASN A 371 -26.26 13.64 8.50
N VAL A 372 -27.43 13.09 8.18
CA VAL A 372 -27.54 11.75 7.60
C VAL A 372 -27.49 11.83 6.08
N LYS A 373 -26.71 10.94 5.45
CA LYS A 373 -26.55 10.82 4.00
C LYS A 373 -27.23 9.55 3.50
N PHE A 374 -27.80 9.61 2.30
CA PHE A 374 -28.56 8.53 1.70
C PHE A 374 -27.94 8.14 0.35
N ILE A 375 -27.71 6.85 0.15
CA ILE A 375 -27.17 6.29 -1.10
C ILE A 375 -28.10 5.19 -1.58
N MET A 376 -28.42 5.16 -2.87
CA MET A 376 -29.23 4.09 -3.45
C MET A 376 -28.62 3.60 -4.76
N GLU A 377 -28.60 2.29 -4.96
CA GLU A 377 -28.29 1.72 -6.28
C GLU A 377 -29.54 1.77 -7.18
N ALA A 378 -29.35 1.98 -8.48
CA ALA A 378 -30.46 1.94 -9.43
C ALA A 378 -31.21 0.59 -9.36
N GLY A 379 -32.54 0.61 -9.37
CA GLY A 379 -33.39 -0.58 -9.26
C GLY A 379 -33.86 -0.94 -7.83
N THR A 380 -33.42 -0.18 -6.82
CA THR A 380 -33.84 -0.33 -5.41
C THR A 380 -35.26 0.17 -5.11
N ALA A 381 -35.84 0.96 -6.01
CA ALA A 381 -37.06 1.77 -5.82
C ALA A 381 -38.34 1.00 -5.44
N HIS A 382 -38.30 -0.34 -5.37
CA HIS A 382 -39.48 -1.17 -5.11
C HIS A 382 -39.38 -2.07 -3.87
N ARG A 383 -38.26 -2.09 -3.13
CA ARG A 383 -38.13 -3.04 -2.01
C ARG A 383 -38.84 -2.61 -0.71
N ASP A 384 -38.93 -1.31 -0.41
CA ASP A 384 -39.39 -0.85 0.92
C ASP A 384 -40.36 0.34 0.92
N GLY A 385 -41.00 0.67 -0.21
CA GLY A 385 -41.92 1.82 -0.28
C GLY A 385 -41.24 3.18 -0.07
N LEU A 386 -39.92 3.28 -0.32
CA LEU A 386 -39.17 4.54 -0.28
C LEU A 386 -39.63 5.48 -1.41
N ASP A 387 -40.29 6.58 -1.05
CA ASP A 387 -40.51 7.70 -1.96
C ASP A 387 -39.24 8.57 -2.04
N THR A 388 -38.39 8.27 -3.02
CA THR A 388 -37.15 9.00 -3.31
C THR A 388 -37.40 10.46 -3.73
N GLY A 389 -38.63 10.82 -4.10
CA GLY A 389 -39.02 12.18 -4.45
C GLY A 389 -39.03 13.15 -3.26
N SER A 390 -38.98 12.64 -2.02
CA SER A 390 -39.03 13.42 -0.79
C SER A 390 -37.66 13.80 -0.21
N LEU A 391 -36.55 13.26 -0.76
CA LEU A 391 -35.21 13.46 -0.21
C LEU A 391 -34.54 14.74 -0.75
N PRO A 392 -33.86 15.55 0.09
CA PRO A 392 -33.09 16.69 -0.38
C PRO A 392 -31.93 16.25 -1.28
N VAL A 393 -31.81 16.86 -2.47
CA VAL A 393 -30.75 16.57 -3.46
C VAL A 393 -29.33 16.66 -2.87
N SER A 394 -29.11 17.49 -1.84
CA SER A 394 -27.81 17.66 -1.18
C SER A 394 -27.43 16.55 -0.19
N LYS A 395 -28.33 15.61 0.11
CA LYS A 395 -28.12 14.51 1.05
C LYS A 395 -28.24 13.13 0.40
N PHE A 396 -28.52 13.08 -0.90
CA PHE A 396 -28.93 11.87 -1.58
C PHE A 396 -28.18 11.69 -2.89
N VAL A 397 -27.83 10.44 -3.22
CA VAL A 397 -27.29 10.09 -4.53
C VAL A 397 -27.81 8.73 -4.98
N VAL A 398 -28.15 8.63 -6.28
CA VAL A 398 -28.40 7.36 -6.96
C VAL A 398 -27.14 6.96 -7.72
N LEU A 399 -26.69 5.73 -7.53
CA LEU A 399 -25.59 5.14 -8.29
C LEU A 399 -26.18 4.36 -9.47
N ASP A 400 -26.02 4.91 -10.67
CA ASP A 400 -26.48 4.30 -11.92
C ASP A 400 -25.53 3.14 -12.31
N GLY A 401 -26.01 1.90 -12.30
CA GLY A 401 -25.28 0.77 -12.89
C GLY A 401 -25.38 -0.56 -12.14
N CYS A 402 -26.09 -1.52 -12.74
CA CYS A 402 -25.91 -2.94 -12.42
C CYS A 402 -24.64 -3.45 -13.13
N GLY A 403 -23.52 -3.51 -12.42
CA GLY A 403 -22.27 -4.13 -12.89
C GLY A 403 -21.00 -3.39 -12.44
N PRO A 404 -19.81 -4.03 -12.52
CA PRO A 404 -18.52 -3.43 -12.10
C PRO A 404 -18.17 -2.15 -12.86
N GLU A 405 -18.64 -2.01 -14.10
CA GLU A 405 -18.30 -0.89 -14.99
C GLU A 405 -19.21 0.34 -14.84
N GLY A 406 -20.37 0.20 -14.18
CA GLY A 406 -21.36 1.28 -14.03
C GLY A 406 -21.18 2.13 -12.77
N LYS A 407 -20.70 1.53 -11.67
CA LYS A 407 -20.49 2.23 -10.39
C LYS A 407 -19.23 3.08 -10.44
N THR A 408 -19.34 4.35 -10.06
CA THR A 408 -18.22 5.29 -10.08
C THR A 408 -18.03 5.98 -8.73
N TRP A 409 -16.79 6.32 -8.41
CA TRP A 409 -16.43 7.02 -7.17
C TRP A 409 -17.02 8.43 -7.07
N LYS A 410 -17.21 9.11 -8.22
CA LYS A 410 -17.47 10.55 -8.26
C LYS A 410 -18.76 10.96 -7.53
N PRO A 411 -19.93 10.34 -7.77
CA PRO A 411 -21.15 10.70 -7.05
C PRO A 411 -21.05 10.41 -5.55
N LEU A 412 -20.46 9.27 -5.18
CA LEU A 412 -20.25 8.86 -3.79
C LEU A 412 -19.35 9.84 -3.01
N CYS A 413 -18.17 10.11 -3.56
CA CYS A 413 -17.18 11.00 -2.93
C CYS A 413 -17.69 12.45 -2.85
N THR A 414 -18.47 12.89 -3.84
CA THR A 414 -19.09 14.23 -3.83
C THR A 414 -20.13 14.36 -2.71
N LEU A 415 -20.95 13.33 -2.48
CA LEU A 415 -21.94 13.32 -1.40
C LEU A 415 -21.29 13.35 0.00
N LEU A 416 -20.18 12.62 0.15
CA LEU A 416 -19.46 12.45 1.41
C LEU A 416 -18.38 13.51 1.66
N ASP A 417 -18.15 14.42 0.70
CA ASP A 417 -17.06 15.40 0.74
C ASP A 417 -15.68 14.75 0.96
N LEU A 418 -15.43 13.66 0.23
CA LEU A 418 -14.20 12.87 0.30
C LEU A 418 -13.39 12.96 -1.01
N PRO A 419 -12.06 12.82 -0.95
CA PRO A 419 -11.26 12.72 -2.16
C PRO A 419 -11.54 11.39 -2.89
N ILE A 420 -11.62 11.44 -4.22
CA ILE A 420 -11.74 10.24 -5.05
C ILE A 420 -10.45 9.41 -4.94
N PRO A 421 -10.53 8.12 -4.55
CA PRO A 421 -9.38 7.24 -4.50
C PRO A 421 -8.87 6.91 -5.92
N PRO A 422 -7.57 6.64 -6.09
CA PRO A 422 -7.00 6.20 -7.36
C PRO A 422 -7.42 4.78 -7.75
N GLU A 423 -7.87 3.95 -6.81
CA GLU A 423 -8.32 2.57 -7.04
C GLU A 423 -9.59 2.49 -7.91
N VAL A 424 -9.82 1.33 -8.53
CA VAL A 424 -11.09 1.05 -9.23
C VAL A 424 -12.20 0.90 -8.20
N PHE A 425 -13.45 1.22 -8.60
CA PHE A 425 -14.60 0.94 -7.75
C PHE A 425 -14.71 -0.59 -7.53
N PRO A 426 -14.78 -1.07 -6.28
CA PRO A 426 -14.68 -2.50 -6.01
C PRO A 426 -15.91 -3.28 -6.47
N GLU A 427 -15.70 -4.52 -6.92
CA GLU A 427 -16.74 -5.53 -7.05
C GLU A 427 -17.27 -5.96 -5.68
N GLY A 428 -16.39 -6.00 -4.68
CA GLY A 428 -16.68 -6.32 -3.29
C GLY A 428 -16.72 -7.83 -3.01
N ALA A 429 -16.73 -8.20 -1.73
CA ALA A 429 -16.77 -9.60 -1.31
C ALA A 429 -18.11 -10.27 -1.70
N ALA A 430 -18.11 -11.59 -1.88
CA ALA A 430 -19.34 -12.36 -1.98
C ALA A 430 -20.12 -12.25 -0.66
N ARG A 431 -21.45 -12.17 -0.72
CA ARG A 431 -22.31 -12.12 0.49
C ARG A 431 -22.10 -13.33 1.40
N SER A 432 -21.80 -14.49 0.82
CA SER A 432 -21.46 -15.72 1.54
C SER A 432 -20.23 -15.57 2.44
N ALA A 433 -19.31 -14.64 2.14
CA ALA A 433 -18.14 -14.33 2.96
C ALA A 433 -18.51 -13.66 4.30
N ARG A 434 -19.74 -13.12 4.40
CA ARG A 434 -20.28 -12.43 5.58
C ARG A 434 -19.41 -11.27 6.10
N LEU A 435 -18.61 -10.66 5.22
CA LEU A 435 -17.54 -9.74 5.59
C LEU A 435 -17.98 -8.56 6.47
N PHE A 436 -19.16 -7.98 6.20
CA PHE A 436 -19.66 -6.80 6.89
C PHE A 436 -20.85 -7.09 7.82
N ARG A 437 -21.12 -8.36 8.15
CA ARG A 437 -22.18 -8.72 9.11
C ARG A 437 -21.68 -8.48 10.52
N ASP A 438 -22.57 -7.98 11.36
CA ASP A 438 -22.34 -7.89 12.81
C ASP A 438 -22.84 -9.19 13.46
N ASP A 439 -21.96 -10.20 13.49
CA ASP A 439 -22.29 -11.56 13.94
C ASP A 439 -22.12 -11.73 15.47
N ARG A 440 -21.94 -10.62 16.19
CA ARG A 440 -21.86 -10.62 17.66
C ARG A 440 -23.23 -10.99 18.24
N LYS A 441 -23.30 -12.05 19.06
CA LYS A 441 -24.53 -12.42 19.77
C LYS A 441 -24.83 -11.42 20.89
N GLY A 442 -25.94 -10.68 20.81
CA GLY A 442 -26.41 -9.84 21.90
C GLY A 442 -26.93 -10.66 23.09
N GLY A 443 -26.53 -10.32 24.32
CA GLY A 443 -27.33 -10.60 25.51
C GLY A 443 -27.05 -11.85 26.35
N ASP A 444 -25.81 -12.32 26.49
CA ASP A 444 -25.44 -13.16 27.65
C ASP A 444 -24.07 -12.68 28.16
N TRP A 445 -24.12 -11.62 28.98
CA TRP A 445 -23.02 -11.28 29.86
C TRP A 445 -23.13 -12.24 31.03
N SER A 446 -22.25 -13.24 31.14
CA SER A 446 -22.11 -13.88 32.44
C SER A 446 -21.56 -12.81 33.40
N ASP A 447 -22.19 -12.66 34.56
CA ASP A 447 -21.76 -11.80 35.67
C ASP A 447 -20.42 -12.25 36.31
N ASP A 448 -19.63 -13.08 35.60
CA ASP A 448 -18.31 -13.47 36.08
C ASP A 448 -17.40 -12.25 35.99
N GLU A 449 -16.82 -11.86 37.14
CA GLU A 449 -15.91 -10.73 37.23
C GLU A 449 -14.82 -10.84 36.15
N PRO A 450 -14.51 -9.73 35.47
CA PRO A 450 -13.53 -9.73 34.40
C PRO A 450 -12.18 -10.21 34.94
N SER A 451 -11.70 -11.35 34.43
CA SER A 451 -10.28 -11.63 34.48
C SER A 451 -9.56 -10.47 33.79
N PRO A 452 -8.52 -9.88 34.39
CA PRO A 452 -7.90 -8.67 33.88
C PRO A 452 -7.09 -9.02 32.62
N VAL A 453 -7.76 -9.15 31.48
CA VAL A 453 -7.11 -9.08 30.18
C VAL A 453 -6.50 -7.68 30.12
N LYS A 454 -5.18 -7.58 30.32
CA LYS A 454 -4.44 -6.33 30.19
C LYS A 454 -4.87 -5.69 28.87
N ARG A 455 -5.49 -4.50 28.94
CA ARG A 455 -5.95 -3.73 27.77
C ARG A 455 -4.83 -3.70 26.72
N THR A 456 -4.97 -4.47 25.65
CA THR A 456 -4.04 -4.44 24.52
C THR A 456 -4.38 -3.23 23.67
N HIS A 457 -3.37 -2.47 23.26
CA HIS A 457 -3.58 -1.35 22.35
C HIS A 457 -3.96 -1.88 20.96
N LEU A 458 -5.21 -1.62 20.55
CA LEU A 458 -5.67 -1.90 19.19
C LEU A 458 -5.04 -0.95 18.17
N ASP A 459 -5.09 -1.33 16.90
CA ASP A 459 -4.71 -0.49 15.79
C ASP A 459 -5.61 0.76 15.68
N GLY A 460 -5.05 1.84 15.12
CA GLY A 460 -5.75 3.11 14.92
C GLY A 460 -6.51 3.20 13.59
N SER A 461 -6.65 2.10 12.85
CA SER A 461 -7.38 2.06 11.58
C SER A 461 -8.87 2.34 11.76
N PRO A 462 -9.53 2.89 10.73
CA PRO A 462 -10.94 3.24 10.80
C PRO A 462 -11.84 2.03 11.06
N TRP A 463 -11.44 0.84 10.61
CA TRP A 463 -12.21 -0.41 10.66
C TRP A 463 -12.18 -1.14 12.01
N VAL A 464 -11.62 -0.51 13.05
CA VAL A 464 -11.65 -1.05 14.41
C VAL A 464 -12.80 -0.42 15.19
N LEU A 465 -13.65 -1.25 15.81
CA LEU A 465 -14.68 -0.76 16.72
C LEU A 465 -14.09 -0.14 18.00
N PRO A 466 -14.67 0.96 18.54
CA PRO A 466 -14.20 1.58 19.78
C PRO A 466 -14.33 0.65 20.99
N LEU A 467 -13.31 0.66 21.85
CA LEU A 467 -13.25 -0.15 23.08
C LEU A 467 -14.30 0.25 24.13
N ASP A 468 -14.83 1.48 24.08
CA ASP A 468 -15.83 2.01 25.02
C ASP A 468 -17.24 1.37 24.84
N SER A 469 -17.34 0.32 24.01
CA SER A 469 -18.55 -0.47 23.78
C SER A 469 -18.74 -1.63 24.77
N GLY A 470 -17.92 -1.71 25.83
CA GLY A 470 -18.01 -2.77 26.86
C GLY A 470 -17.47 -4.13 26.39
N TRP A 471 -16.74 -4.17 25.29
CA TRP A 471 -16.29 -5.40 24.66
C TRP A 471 -15.17 -6.14 25.44
N GLN A 472 -15.31 -7.46 25.58
CA GLN A 472 -14.27 -8.38 26.05
C GLN A 472 -14.10 -9.54 25.05
N PRO A 473 -12.86 -10.00 24.78
CA PRO A 473 -12.64 -11.19 23.98
C PRO A 473 -13.39 -12.37 24.61
N ARG A 474 -14.24 -13.05 23.84
CA ARG A 474 -14.90 -14.25 24.35
C ARG A 474 -13.89 -15.38 24.48
N ILE A 475 -13.84 -15.97 25.66
CA ILE A 475 -13.23 -17.28 25.88
C ILE A 475 -14.40 -18.28 25.81
N PRO A 476 -14.45 -19.15 24.78
CA PRO A 476 -15.50 -20.14 24.70
C PRO A 476 -15.47 -21.07 25.92
N VAL A 477 -16.65 -21.44 26.41
CA VAL A 477 -16.79 -22.59 27.32
C VAL A 477 -16.31 -23.83 26.54
N GLU A 478 -15.46 -24.67 27.15
CA GLU A 478 -14.81 -25.84 26.52
C GLU A 478 -15.73 -26.53 25.50
N ARG A 479 -15.45 -26.30 24.21
CA ARG A 479 -16.22 -26.86 23.10
C ARG A 479 -15.27 -27.48 22.09
N SER A 480 -15.58 -28.71 21.67
CA SER A 480 -14.98 -29.32 20.49
C SER A 480 -15.72 -28.85 19.24
N LEU A 481 -15.00 -28.29 18.27
CA LEU A 481 -15.56 -28.02 16.94
C LEU A 481 -15.59 -29.32 16.14
N ASN A 482 -16.79 -29.77 15.77
CA ASN A 482 -16.93 -30.80 14.75
C ASN A 482 -16.48 -30.20 13.41
N PHE A 483 -15.45 -30.80 12.82
CA PHE A 483 -14.91 -30.40 11.53
C PHE A 483 -15.15 -31.51 10.52
N THR A 484 -15.66 -31.12 9.36
CA THR A 484 -15.83 -31.97 8.18
C THR A 484 -15.26 -31.20 7.00
N GLY A 485 -14.19 -31.71 6.41
CA GLY A 485 -13.53 -31.10 5.27
C GLY A 485 -12.57 -32.09 4.61
N ASP A 486 -12.17 -31.76 3.39
CA ASP A 486 -11.27 -32.58 2.60
C ASP A 486 -9.82 -32.23 2.90
N LEU A 487 -8.99 -33.26 3.12
CA LEU A 487 -7.56 -33.09 3.39
C LEU A 487 -6.83 -32.65 2.12
N LEU A 488 -6.38 -31.39 2.08
CA LEU A 488 -5.64 -30.83 0.94
C LEU A 488 -4.13 -31.09 1.04
N ILE A 489 -3.56 -30.89 2.24
CA ILE A 489 -2.13 -31.05 2.48
C ILE A 489 -1.93 -31.87 3.74
N ARG A 490 -1.02 -32.85 3.67
CA ARG A 490 -0.47 -33.56 4.82
C ARG A 490 1.04 -33.66 4.70
N ALA A 491 1.76 -32.94 5.56
CA ALA A 491 3.21 -32.92 5.59
C ALA A 491 3.72 -33.32 6.98
N SER A 492 4.49 -34.41 7.06
CA SER A 492 5.13 -34.80 8.34
C SER A 492 6.17 -33.77 8.81
N MET A 493 6.72 -32.99 7.87
CA MET A 493 7.83 -32.04 8.05
C MET A 493 9.15 -32.67 8.50
N LYS A 494 9.27 -34.00 8.44
CA LYS A 494 10.53 -34.71 8.76
C LYS A 494 11.60 -34.58 7.66
N THR A 495 11.15 -34.31 6.45
CA THR A 495 11.98 -34.07 5.26
C THR A 495 11.44 -32.85 4.52
N ALA A 496 12.26 -32.27 3.65
CA ALA A 496 11.80 -31.22 2.75
C ALA A 496 10.57 -31.68 1.94
N THR A 497 9.64 -30.77 1.72
CA THR A 497 8.39 -31.00 0.97
C THR A 497 8.18 -29.87 -0.03
N THR A 498 7.53 -30.15 -1.15
CA THR A 498 7.14 -29.12 -2.13
C THR A 498 5.91 -28.34 -1.70
N SER A 499 5.13 -28.87 -0.74
CA SER A 499 3.95 -28.19 -0.19
C SER A 499 4.31 -26.96 0.63
N PHE A 500 5.49 -26.93 1.24
CA PHE A 500 6.00 -25.84 2.07
C PHE A 500 7.43 -25.49 1.66
N THR A 501 7.62 -24.28 1.15
CA THR A 501 8.91 -23.80 0.68
C THR A 501 9.58 -22.90 1.71
N GLY A 502 10.89 -23.08 1.90
CA GLY A 502 11.68 -22.21 2.75
C GLY A 502 11.73 -20.79 2.19
N LEU A 503 11.57 -19.80 3.07
CA LEU A 503 11.60 -18.38 2.74
C LEU A 503 12.96 -17.77 3.10
N VAL A 504 13.37 -16.80 2.31
CA VAL A 504 14.54 -15.94 2.60
C VAL A 504 14.16 -14.46 2.72
N GLU A 505 12.93 -14.13 2.31
CA GLU A 505 12.27 -12.85 2.58
C GLU A 505 12.16 -12.61 4.08
N THR A 506 12.25 -11.36 4.55
CA THR A 506 12.02 -10.97 5.95
C THR A 506 11.04 -9.80 5.99
N PHE A 507 10.89 -9.11 7.12
CA PHE A 507 9.94 -8.01 7.22
C PHE A 507 10.46 -6.89 8.14
N PRO A 508 9.90 -5.67 8.01
CA PRO A 508 10.20 -4.56 8.90
C PRO A 508 9.89 -4.91 10.35
N GLY A 509 10.85 -4.70 11.25
CA GLY A 509 10.73 -5.07 12.67
C GLY A 509 11.28 -6.44 13.04
N ASN A 510 11.60 -7.30 12.08
CA ASN A 510 12.43 -8.48 12.33
C ASN A 510 13.91 -8.09 12.35
N LEU A 511 14.63 -8.37 13.43
CA LEU A 511 16.07 -8.19 13.58
C LEU A 511 16.88 -9.33 12.97
N ALA A 512 16.21 -10.35 12.40
CA ALA A 512 16.83 -11.46 11.69
C ALA A 512 16.55 -11.43 10.18
N SER A 513 17.50 -11.90 9.39
CA SER A 513 17.28 -12.28 7.99
C SER A 513 16.87 -13.75 7.93
N PHE A 514 15.86 -14.10 7.13
CA PHE A 514 15.54 -15.49 6.88
C PHE A 514 16.49 -16.06 5.82
N ALA A 515 16.89 -17.31 6.01
CA ALA A 515 17.83 -17.98 5.13
C ALA A 515 17.52 -19.47 5.09
N LYS A 516 17.91 -20.14 4.00
CA LYS A 516 17.72 -21.60 3.84
C LYS A 516 18.47 -22.37 4.92
N GLU A 517 19.62 -21.87 5.34
CA GLU A 517 20.43 -22.46 6.42
C GLU A 517 19.76 -22.37 7.79
N GLY A 518 18.80 -21.45 7.96
CA GLY A 518 17.97 -21.35 9.15
C GLY A 518 16.91 -22.44 9.27
N ILE A 519 16.81 -23.33 8.27
CA ILE A 519 15.83 -24.42 8.22
C ILE A 519 16.54 -25.75 8.11
N THR A 520 16.28 -26.65 9.05
CA THR A 520 16.76 -28.04 8.99
C THR A 520 15.62 -29.00 9.30
N SER A 521 15.61 -30.20 8.71
CA SER A 521 14.57 -31.20 8.99
C SER A 521 15.21 -32.52 9.46
N ASN A 522 14.57 -33.18 10.43
CA ASN A 522 14.96 -34.49 10.92
C ASN A 522 13.73 -35.29 11.40
N GLU A 523 13.93 -36.44 12.04
CA GLU A 523 12.83 -37.29 12.54
C GLU A 523 11.87 -36.59 13.52
N GLU A 524 12.30 -35.51 14.17
CA GLU A 524 11.45 -34.72 15.07
C GLU A 524 10.51 -33.78 14.32
N GLY A 525 10.93 -33.29 13.14
CA GLY A 525 10.21 -32.30 12.35
C GLY A 525 11.16 -31.31 11.68
N THR A 526 10.61 -30.17 11.26
CA THR A 526 11.37 -29.05 10.69
C THR A 526 11.70 -28.03 11.78
N HIS A 527 12.99 -27.77 11.95
CA HIS A 527 13.59 -26.85 12.91
C HIS A 527 13.86 -25.51 12.23
N LEU A 528 13.33 -24.45 12.82
CA LEU A 528 13.68 -23.07 12.50
C LEU A 528 14.70 -22.61 13.54
N LEU A 529 15.94 -22.38 13.10
CA LEU A 529 17.07 -22.04 13.95
C LEU A 529 17.36 -20.54 13.85
N ILE A 530 17.42 -19.85 14.98
CA ILE A 530 17.90 -18.47 15.06
C ILE A 530 19.24 -18.38 15.77
N GLU A 531 20.18 -17.66 15.15
CA GLU A 531 21.53 -17.47 15.68
C GLU A 531 22.09 -16.09 15.31
N LYS A 532 23.22 -15.74 15.91
CA LYS A 532 23.93 -14.50 15.57
C LYS A 532 24.53 -14.59 14.18
N ASP A 533 24.33 -13.55 13.40
CA ASP A 533 24.99 -13.40 12.11
C ASP A 533 25.88 -12.15 12.14
N LYS A 534 27.19 -12.37 12.10
CA LYS A 534 28.19 -11.29 12.05
C LYS A 534 28.50 -10.84 10.62
N LYS A 535 28.01 -11.56 9.62
CA LYS A 535 28.25 -11.31 8.20
C LYS A 535 27.00 -10.75 7.50
N GLY A 536 25.80 -11.00 8.05
CA GLY A 536 24.54 -10.45 7.55
C GLY A 536 24.36 -8.96 7.87
N GLU A 537 23.54 -8.28 7.07
CA GLU A 537 23.12 -6.89 7.32
C GLU A 537 22.32 -6.75 8.64
N LYS A 538 21.56 -7.80 8.98
CA LYS A 538 20.85 -7.90 10.26
C LYS A 538 21.69 -8.70 11.25
N SER A 539 21.52 -8.39 12.54
CA SER A 539 22.34 -8.98 13.62
C SER A 539 22.14 -10.48 13.82
N TYR A 540 21.07 -11.05 13.24
CA TYR A 540 20.69 -12.44 13.41
C TYR A 540 20.30 -13.07 12.06
N ARG A 541 20.42 -14.40 11.99
CA ARG A 541 19.92 -15.23 10.89
C ARG A 541 18.92 -16.22 11.45
N SER A 542 17.81 -16.43 10.73
CA SER A 542 16.75 -17.37 11.15
C SER A 542 16.12 -18.14 9.97
N GLY A 543 15.13 -18.99 10.25
CA GLY A 543 14.37 -19.75 9.26
C GLY A 543 12.88 -19.38 9.24
N ALA A 544 12.27 -19.53 8.06
CA ALA A 544 10.83 -19.43 7.84
C ALA A 544 10.42 -20.29 6.64
N PHE A 545 9.17 -20.75 6.60
CA PHE A 545 8.60 -21.44 5.43
C PHE A 545 7.16 -21.00 5.18
N ALA A 546 6.66 -21.23 3.97
CA ALA A 546 5.26 -20.99 3.64
C ALA A 546 4.70 -22.00 2.65
N SER A 547 3.38 -22.17 2.65
CA SER A 547 2.67 -23.04 1.71
C SER A 547 2.92 -22.62 0.27
N ALA A 548 3.06 -23.54 -0.67
CA ALA A 548 3.27 -23.21 -2.08
C ALA A 548 2.04 -22.58 -2.75
N ARG A 549 0.84 -22.83 -2.22
CA ARG A 549 -0.45 -22.30 -2.70
C ARG A 549 -1.12 -21.41 -1.64
N SER A 550 -2.05 -20.58 -2.09
CA SER A 550 -2.98 -19.82 -1.24
C SER A 550 -4.29 -20.59 -1.00
N PHE A 551 -5.02 -20.20 0.05
CA PHE A 551 -6.29 -20.78 0.49
C PHE A 551 -7.26 -19.65 0.84
N GLU A 552 -8.53 -19.78 0.48
CA GLU A 552 -9.58 -18.78 0.81
C GLU A 552 -10.26 -19.04 2.15
N TYR A 553 -10.39 -20.29 2.56
CA TYR A 553 -10.85 -20.72 3.87
C TYR A 553 -10.22 -22.07 4.21
N GLY A 554 -10.39 -22.55 5.43
CA GLY A 554 -9.98 -23.90 5.80
C GLY A 554 -9.54 -24.03 7.25
N ARG A 555 -9.08 -25.24 7.57
CA ARG A 555 -8.50 -25.59 8.87
C ARG A 555 -7.01 -25.86 8.69
N PHE A 556 -6.20 -25.11 9.42
CA PHE A 556 -4.74 -25.10 9.31
C PHE A 556 -4.15 -25.56 10.63
N GLU A 557 -3.41 -26.66 10.60
CA GLU A 557 -3.00 -27.37 11.81
C GLU A 557 -1.51 -27.68 11.79
N ALA A 558 -0.88 -27.60 12.95
CA ALA A 558 0.50 -28.03 13.15
C ALA A 558 0.76 -28.47 14.59
N GLU A 559 1.64 -29.44 14.77
CA GLU A 559 2.27 -29.69 16.06
C GLU A 559 3.50 -28.80 16.19
N ILE A 560 3.51 -27.92 17.20
CA ILE A 560 4.52 -26.87 17.37
C ILE A 560 5.17 -27.01 18.75
N ARG A 561 6.50 -26.90 18.78
CA ARG A 561 7.28 -26.62 19.97
C ARG A 561 8.00 -25.28 19.78
N ALA A 562 7.56 -24.26 20.51
CA ALA A 562 8.02 -22.88 20.32
C ALA A 562 9.45 -22.65 20.84
N ALA A 563 10.10 -21.58 20.35
CA ALA A 563 11.41 -21.19 20.82
C ALA A 563 11.34 -20.39 22.13
N ARG A 564 12.20 -20.73 23.10
CA ARG A 564 12.44 -19.92 24.30
C ARG A 564 13.49 -18.83 24.02
N GLY A 565 13.27 -17.64 24.59
CA GLY A 565 14.28 -16.58 24.63
C GLY A 565 13.64 -15.20 24.53
N ALA A 566 14.13 -14.26 25.35
CA ALA A 566 13.69 -12.87 25.23
C ALA A 566 14.05 -12.31 23.86
N GLY A 567 13.14 -11.52 23.30
CA GLY A 567 13.18 -10.95 21.96
C GLY A 567 12.85 -11.92 20.83
N LEU A 568 12.53 -13.18 21.12
CA LEU A 568 12.19 -14.17 20.09
C LEU A 568 10.67 -14.37 20.00
N VAL A 569 10.18 -14.61 18.79
CA VAL A 569 8.78 -14.95 18.53
C VAL A 569 8.72 -16.11 17.55
N THR A 570 7.95 -17.14 17.89
CA THR A 570 7.60 -18.23 16.96
C THR A 570 6.23 -17.92 16.36
N GLY A 571 6.12 -17.84 15.04
CA GLY A 571 4.86 -17.52 14.34
C GLY A 571 4.31 -18.70 13.55
N PHE A 572 2.98 -18.80 13.50
CA PHE A 572 2.19 -19.69 12.65
C PHE A 572 0.94 -18.92 12.18
N PHE A 573 0.85 -18.55 10.91
CA PHE A 573 -0.08 -17.50 10.48
C PHE A 573 -0.46 -17.58 9.01
N LEU A 574 -1.59 -16.97 8.64
CA LEU A 574 -2.03 -16.78 7.26
C LEU A 574 -1.74 -15.34 6.83
N HIS A 575 -1.21 -15.12 5.62
CA HIS A 575 -0.87 -13.76 5.16
C HIS A 575 -1.04 -13.56 3.64
N ARG A 576 -1.41 -12.31 3.26
CA ARG A 576 -1.34 -11.73 1.91
C ARG A 576 -1.00 -10.23 1.97
N SER A 577 -0.57 -9.62 0.86
CA SER A 577 -0.07 -8.23 0.83
C SER A 577 -0.94 -7.18 0.11
N ALA A 578 -1.84 -7.56 -0.81
CA ALA A 578 -2.58 -6.59 -1.64
C ALA A 578 -4.07 -6.97 -1.83
N PRO A 579 -4.99 -6.50 -0.97
CA PRO A 579 -4.74 -5.74 0.26
C PRO A 579 -4.11 -6.61 1.34
N ARG A 580 -3.44 -6.01 2.33
CA ARG A 580 -2.84 -6.75 3.45
C ARG A 580 -3.95 -7.33 4.33
N GLN A 581 -3.96 -8.65 4.47
CA GLN A 581 -4.80 -9.39 5.42
C GLN A 581 -3.97 -10.48 6.09
N GLU A 582 -4.21 -10.72 7.36
CA GLU A 582 -3.38 -11.61 8.18
C GLU A 582 -4.15 -12.18 9.36
N ILE A 583 -3.91 -13.46 9.69
CA ILE A 583 -4.47 -14.18 10.85
C ILE A 583 -3.33 -14.88 11.58
N ASP A 584 -3.09 -14.50 12.83
CA ASP A 584 -1.86 -14.85 13.53
C ASP A 584 -2.06 -15.81 14.69
N VAL A 585 -1.05 -16.67 14.88
CA VAL A 585 -0.67 -17.30 16.15
C VAL A 585 0.80 -16.98 16.39
N GLU A 586 1.10 -16.30 17.50
CA GLU A 586 2.46 -15.92 17.89
C GLU A 586 2.78 -16.38 19.32
N PHE A 587 3.94 -17.00 19.51
CA PHE A 587 4.46 -17.42 20.81
C PHE A 587 5.66 -16.53 21.21
N PRO A 588 5.48 -15.58 22.15
CA PRO A 588 6.56 -14.75 22.64
C PRO A 588 7.51 -15.55 23.54
N GLY A 589 8.78 -15.66 23.15
CA GLY A 589 9.76 -16.51 23.83
C GLY A 589 10.19 -16.05 25.23
N ASN A 590 9.85 -14.81 25.62
CA ASN A 590 10.01 -14.31 27.00
C ASN A 590 8.84 -14.70 27.92
N ASP A 591 7.72 -15.15 27.37
CA ASP A 591 6.52 -15.52 28.11
C ASP A 591 5.90 -16.82 27.55
N PRO A 592 6.55 -17.98 27.75
CA PRO A 592 6.16 -19.26 27.11
C PRO A 592 4.78 -19.79 27.50
N GLY A 593 4.14 -19.22 28.52
CA GLY A 593 2.80 -19.60 28.96
C GLY A 593 1.68 -18.93 28.17
N VAL A 594 2.03 -18.08 27.19
CA VAL A 594 1.08 -17.23 26.47
C VAL A 594 1.15 -17.50 24.97
N MET A 595 -0.03 -17.46 24.34
CA MET A 595 -0.22 -17.37 22.90
C MET A 595 -0.85 -16.01 22.57
N ILE A 596 -0.36 -15.35 21.54
CA ILE A 596 -0.98 -14.11 21.02
C ILE A 596 -1.66 -14.47 19.70
N VAL A 597 -2.93 -14.12 19.59
CA VAL A 597 -3.67 -14.22 18.33
C VAL A 597 -4.01 -12.83 17.83
N ASN A 598 -3.95 -12.62 16.53
CA ASN A 598 -4.16 -11.31 15.93
C ASN A 598 -4.86 -11.43 14.57
N VAL A 599 -5.49 -10.35 14.16
CA VAL A 599 -6.16 -10.22 12.86
C VAL A 599 -5.82 -8.84 12.30
N TYR A 600 -5.34 -8.81 11.05
CA TYR A 600 -5.20 -7.61 10.26
C TYR A 600 -6.21 -7.63 9.11
N PHE A 601 -6.97 -6.53 8.99
CA PHE A 601 -7.93 -6.36 7.92
C PHE A 601 -7.70 -5.02 7.19
N ASN A 602 -7.57 -5.10 5.87
CA ASN A 602 -7.70 -3.98 4.95
C ASN A 602 -8.78 -4.31 3.91
N PRO A 603 -9.65 -3.34 3.56
CA PRO A 603 -10.67 -3.51 2.53
C PRO A 603 -10.05 -3.48 1.13
N GLY A 604 -10.85 -3.91 0.15
CA GLY A 604 -10.50 -3.93 -1.27
C GLY A 604 -10.56 -5.33 -1.85
N ASP A 605 -10.68 -5.39 -3.18
CA ASP A 605 -10.58 -6.63 -3.93
C ASP A 605 -9.11 -7.05 -4.12
N GLU A 606 -8.90 -8.24 -4.67
CA GLU A 606 -7.57 -8.73 -4.98
C GLU A 606 -6.76 -7.78 -5.87
N GLY A 607 -5.53 -7.47 -5.45
CA GLY A 607 -4.63 -6.57 -6.16
C GLY A 607 -4.75 -5.10 -5.75
N MET A 608 -5.70 -4.74 -4.87
CA MET A 608 -5.79 -3.39 -4.33
C MET A 608 -4.63 -3.12 -3.37
N ALA A 609 -3.90 -2.02 -3.60
CA ALA A 609 -2.70 -1.66 -2.85
C ALA A 609 -3.02 -1.03 -1.48
N MET A 610 -3.88 -1.69 -0.67
CA MET A 610 -4.26 -1.24 0.67
C MET A 610 -3.46 -2.02 1.72
N ALA A 611 -2.41 -1.41 2.26
CA ALA A 611 -1.50 -2.03 3.22
C ALA A 611 -1.37 -1.19 4.50
N TYR A 612 -2.51 -0.84 5.10
CA TYR A 612 -2.56 -0.06 6.33
C TYR A 612 -2.47 -0.95 7.58
N GLY A 613 -2.20 -0.32 8.71
CA GLY A 613 -2.20 -0.96 10.03
C GLY A 613 -0.81 -1.37 10.51
N TYR A 614 -0.55 -1.12 11.79
CA TYR A 614 0.71 -1.45 12.46
C TYR A 614 0.55 -2.56 13.50
N ARG A 615 -0.60 -2.62 14.21
CA ARG A 615 -0.78 -3.54 15.35
C ARG A 615 -1.87 -4.59 15.17
N GLY A 616 -2.81 -4.38 14.25
CA GLY A 616 -4.03 -5.19 14.16
C GLY A 616 -4.89 -5.09 15.43
N ALA A 617 -5.56 -6.18 15.78
CA ALA A 617 -6.34 -6.29 17.02
C ALA A 617 -5.85 -7.49 17.85
N PRO A 618 -4.73 -7.41 18.59
CA PRO A 618 -4.14 -8.57 19.24
C PRO A 618 -4.88 -8.95 20.54
N CYS A 619 -5.04 -10.25 20.76
CA CYS A 619 -5.53 -10.85 22.00
C CYS A 619 -4.47 -11.78 22.60
N ARG A 620 -4.21 -11.64 23.90
CA ARG A 620 -3.31 -12.52 24.66
C ARG A 620 -4.14 -13.63 25.30
N ILE A 621 -3.71 -14.88 25.15
CA ILE A 621 -4.38 -16.08 25.64
C ILE A 621 -3.40 -16.84 26.53
N ASP A 622 -3.80 -17.11 27.77
CA ASP A 622 -3.03 -17.97 28.67
C ASP A 622 -3.24 -19.44 28.29
N LEU A 623 -2.14 -20.16 28.04
CA LEU A 623 -2.16 -21.55 27.60
C LEU A 623 -2.32 -22.54 28.77
N GLY A 624 -1.90 -22.14 29.97
CA GLY A 624 -1.84 -23.04 31.14
C GLY A 624 -0.71 -24.08 31.09
N PHE A 625 0.14 -24.04 30.07
CA PHE A 625 1.34 -24.87 29.91
C PHE A 625 2.46 -24.07 29.25
N ASP A 626 3.68 -24.63 29.24
CA ASP A 626 4.84 -24.00 28.62
C ASP A 626 5.00 -24.45 27.16
N ALA A 627 4.70 -23.56 26.20
CA ALA A 627 4.72 -23.86 24.77
C ALA A 627 6.12 -24.21 24.21
N THR A 628 7.18 -24.03 25.01
CA THR A 628 8.56 -24.33 24.61
C THR A 628 9.04 -25.70 25.11
N ALA A 629 8.29 -26.34 26.01
CA ALA A 629 8.68 -27.60 26.65
C ALA A 629 8.43 -28.81 25.74
N GLU A 630 7.21 -28.95 25.22
CA GLU A 630 6.76 -30.11 24.44
C GLU A 630 5.97 -29.68 23.19
N PHE A 631 5.61 -30.65 22.34
CA PHE A 631 4.75 -30.40 21.18
C PHE A 631 3.29 -30.34 21.61
N HIS A 632 2.60 -29.30 21.16
CA HIS A 632 1.16 -29.16 21.27
C HIS A 632 0.55 -28.96 19.89
N HIS A 633 -0.71 -29.35 19.74
CA HIS A 633 -1.42 -29.29 18.47
C HIS A 633 -2.24 -27.99 18.36
N TYR A 634 -1.82 -27.10 17.46
CA TYR A 634 -2.43 -25.80 17.27
C TYR A 634 -3.22 -25.74 15.96
N VAL A 635 -4.38 -25.09 16.00
CA VAL A 635 -5.30 -25.00 14.86
C VAL A 635 -5.80 -23.58 14.69
N ILE A 636 -5.76 -23.10 13.44
CA ILE A 636 -6.53 -21.95 12.96
C ILE A 636 -7.66 -22.51 12.09
N ASP A 637 -8.92 -22.31 12.50
CA ASP A 637 -10.11 -22.68 11.72
C ASP A 637 -10.74 -21.38 11.19
N TRP A 638 -10.52 -21.11 9.91
CA TRP A 638 -10.96 -19.88 9.24
C TRP A 638 -12.10 -20.19 8.28
N ARG A 639 -13.23 -19.53 8.52
CA ARG A 639 -14.48 -19.69 7.78
C ARG A 639 -15.04 -18.32 7.39
N PRO A 640 -16.01 -18.26 6.48
CA PRO A 640 -16.75 -17.04 6.23
C PRO A 640 -17.29 -16.41 7.53
N GLY A 641 -16.89 -15.18 7.82
CA GLY A 641 -17.33 -14.40 8.98
C GLY A 641 -16.81 -14.86 10.35
N MET A 642 -15.95 -15.89 10.45
CA MET A 642 -15.47 -16.40 11.75
C MET A 642 -14.06 -17.01 11.69
N ILE A 643 -13.30 -16.85 12.78
CA ILE A 643 -12.05 -17.55 13.03
C ILE A 643 -12.12 -18.19 14.42
N ALA A 644 -11.70 -19.45 14.55
CA ALA A 644 -11.49 -20.11 15.83
C ALA A 644 -10.04 -20.58 15.97
N TRP A 645 -9.47 -20.35 17.14
CA TRP A 645 -8.14 -20.85 17.52
C TRP A 645 -8.30 -21.93 18.57
N SER A 646 -7.72 -23.11 18.31
CA SER A 646 -7.77 -24.22 19.26
C SER A 646 -6.39 -24.82 19.52
N VAL A 647 -6.24 -25.36 20.74
CA VAL A 647 -5.03 -26.04 21.20
C VAL A 647 -5.43 -27.38 21.80
N ASP A 648 -4.78 -28.45 21.35
CA ASP A 648 -5.04 -29.83 21.79
C ASP A 648 -6.53 -30.22 21.75
N GLY A 649 -7.24 -29.74 20.72
CA GLY A 649 -8.65 -30.02 20.49
C GLY A 649 -9.63 -29.12 21.27
N LYS A 650 -9.14 -28.17 22.07
CA LYS A 650 -9.96 -27.21 22.82
C LYS A 650 -9.90 -25.82 22.19
N VAL A 651 -11.05 -25.25 21.85
CA VAL A 651 -11.12 -23.87 21.36
C VAL A 651 -10.82 -22.91 22.50
N LEU A 652 -9.79 -22.08 22.35
CA LEU A 652 -9.40 -21.09 23.35
C LEU A 652 -9.92 -19.69 23.03
N HIS A 653 -10.14 -19.39 21.74
CA HIS A 653 -10.67 -18.10 21.32
C HIS A 653 -11.42 -18.22 20.00
N GLU A 654 -12.48 -17.43 19.86
CA GLU A 654 -13.23 -17.27 18.62
C GLU A 654 -13.38 -15.78 18.34
N ARG A 655 -13.37 -15.43 17.05
CA ARG A 655 -13.74 -14.10 16.56
C ARG A 655 -14.73 -14.23 15.44
N VAL A 656 -15.69 -13.32 15.45
CA VAL A 656 -16.64 -13.14 14.36
C VAL A 656 -16.41 -11.79 13.69
N SER A 657 -17.08 -11.55 12.57
CA SER A 657 -17.02 -10.24 11.92
C SER A 657 -17.48 -9.11 12.85
N TRP A 658 -16.76 -7.99 12.80
CA TRP A 658 -16.87 -6.83 13.69
C TRP A 658 -16.51 -7.10 15.16
N ASP A 659 -15.64 -8.09 15.40
CA ASP A 659 -15.17 -8.50 16.73
C ASP A 659 -13.63 -8.41 16.88
N PRO A 660 -13.01 -7.20 16.92
CA PRO A 660 -13.60 -5.86 16.73
C PRO A 660 -13.48 -5.34 15.28
N THR A 661 -12.97 -6.16 14.36
CA THR A 661 -12.80 -5.84 12.93
C THR A 661 -13.53 -6.86 12.06
N PRO A 662 -13.75 -6.59 10.77
CA PRO A 662 -14.12 -7.63 9.81
C PRO A 662 -13.13 -8.82 9.81
N ILE A 663 -13.61 -9.99 9.42
CA ILE A 663 -12.79 -11.19 9.21
C ILE A 663 -12.22 -11.16 7.78
N PRO A 664 -10.91 -11.45 7.59
CA PRO A 664 -10.31 -11.63 6.26
C PRO A 664 -11.13 -12.56 5.35
N HIS A 665 -11.17 -12.25 4.07
CA HIS A 665 -12.02 -12.95 3.08
C HIS A 665 -11.28 -13.30 1.79
N LEU A 666 -10.03 -12.86 1.63
CA LEU A 666 -9.26 -13.08 0.41
C LEU A 666 -8.22 -14.18 0.62
N PRO A 667 -7.86 -14.94 -0.44
CA PRO A 667 -6.91 -16.02 -0.32
C PRO A 667 -5.57 -15.62 0.30
N MET A 668 -5.06 -16.45 1.22
CA MET A 668 -3.81 -16.27 1.97
C MET A 668 -2.93 -17.52 1.92
N ARG A 669 -1.61 -17.36 2.03
CA ARG A 669 -0.68 -18.48 2.22
C ARG A 669 -0.51 -18.76 3.71
N LEU A 670 -0.26 -20.01 4.08
CA LEU A 670 0.10 -20.40 5.45
C LEU A 670 1.61 -20.25 5.64
N HIS A 671 2.04 -19.56 6.68
CA HIS A 671 3.42 -19.26 7.00
C HIS A 671 3.80 -19.79 8.39
N ALA A 672 5.08 -20.09 8.57
CA ALA A 672 5.70 -20.29 9.86
C ALA A 672 7.09 -19.65 9.89
N ASN A 673 7.44 -19.05 11.02
CA ASN A 673 8.76 -18.44 11.20
C ASN A 673 9.24 -18.50 12.65
N LEU A 674 10.54 -18.33 12.83
CA LEU A 674 11.14 -17.93 14.10
C LEU A 674 11.84 -16.60 13.85
N TRP A 675 11.56 -15.57 14.62
CA TRP A 675 12.11 -14.25 14.35
C TRP A 675 12.53 -13.51 15.62
N ALA A 676 13.39 -12.51 15.45
CA ALA A 676 13.85 -11.65 16.53
C ALA A 676 13.13 -10.31 16.45
N SER A 677 12.33 -9.95 17.44
CA SER A 677 11.55 -8.71 17.40
C SER A 677 12.37 -7.48 17.74
N SER A 678 12.18 -6.41 16.97
CA SER A 678 12.64 -5.07 17.36
C SER A 678 11.73 -4.43 18.43
N SER A 679 10.52 -4.94 18.61
CA SER A 679 9.55 -4.46 19.60
C SER A 679 9.83 -5.05 20.97
N THR A 680 10.28 -4.21 21.91
CA THR A 680 10.47 -4.61 23.30
C THR A 680 9.17 -4.96 24.00
N ASP A 681 8.04 -4.39 23.57
CA ASP A 681 6.72 -4.63 24.18
C ASP A 681 6.18 -6.02 23.82
N LEU A 682 6.52 -6.53 22.63
CA LEU A 682 6.02 -7.82 22.15
C LEU A 682 6.71 -9.00 22.82
N ALA A 683 8.04 -9.03 22.80
CA ALA A 683 8.83 -10.17 23.27
C ALA A 683 10.01 -9.80 24.17
N GLY A 684 10.14 -8.53 24.57
CA GLY A 684 11.34 -8.04 25.26
C GLY A 684 12.52 -7.83 24.30
N ARG A 685 13.69 -7.48 24.86
CA ARG A 685 14.92 -7.32 24.09
C ARG A 685 15.61 -8.66 23.89
N VAL A 686 16.19 -8.87 22.70
CA VAL A 686 16.95 -10.09 22.39
C VAL A 686 18.04 -10.33 23.43
N ASN A 687 17.97 -11.48 24.11
CA ASN A 687 19.03 -11.95 25.00
C ASN A 687 19.99 -12.84 24.22
N GLU A 688 21.12 -12.28 23.80
CA GLU A 688 22.11 -12.99 23.01
C GLU A 688 22.70 -14.25 23.65
N ARG A 689 22.60 -14.40 24.98
CA ARG A 689 23.05 -15.61 25.70
C ARG A 689 22.11 -16.80 25.51
N SER A 690 20.86 -16.57 25.08
CA SER A 690 19.92 -17.64 24.77
C SER A 690 19.99 -18.12 23.32
N LEU A 691 20.95 -17.62 22.53
CA LEU A 691 21.19 -18.05 21.16
C LEU A 691 22.33 -19.09 21.09
N PRO A 692 22.26 -20.10 20.19
CA PRO A 692 21.17 -20.31 19.23
C PRO A 692 19.90 -20.87 19.89
N ALA A 693 18.75 -20.47 19.36
CA ALA A 693 17.43 -20.96 19.78
C ALA A 693 16.70 -21.58 18.59
N ARG A 694 15.71 -22.44 18.85
CA ARG A 694 14.98 -23.12 17.78
C ARG A 694 13.50 -23.29 18.11
N ALA A 695 12.67 -23.25 17.08
CA ALA A 695 11.28 -23.71 17.09
C ALA A 695 11.17 -24.94 16.19
N VAL A 696 10.29 -25.89 16.53
CA VAL A 696 10.12 -27.13 15.76
C VAL A 696 8.67 -27.30 15.35
N PHE A 697 8.45 -27.61 14.07
CA PHE A 697 7.14 -27.84 13.46
C PHE A 697 7.07 -29.26 12.89
N ARG A 698 5.99 -29.98 13.17
CA ARG A 698 5.72 -31.29 12.57
C ARG A 698 4.23 -31.49 12.31
N ASN A 699 3.92 -32.50 11.48
CA ASN A 699 2.55 -32.88 11.15
C ASN A 699 1.66 -31.71 10.71
N VAL A 700 2.17 -30.88 9.78
CA VAL A 700 1.42 -29.76 9.25
C VAL A 700 0.35 -30.28 8.28
N SER A 701 -0.90 -29.87 8.50
CA SER A 701 -2.02 -30.23 7.62
C SER A 701 -2.93 -29.06 7.32
N VAL A 702 -3.55 -29.12 6.14
CA VAL A 702 -4.53 -28.13 5.68
C VAL A 702 -5.75 -28.87 5.14
N TRP A 703 -6.92 -28.44 5.57
CA TRP A 703 -8.22 -28.98 5.17
C TRP A 703 -9.12 -27.87 4.64
N GLU A 704 -9.99 -28.18 3.69
CA GLU A 704 -10.96 -27.25 3.09
C GLU A 704 -12.40 -27.76 3.24
#